data_AF-N1ZC37-F1
#
_entry.id   AF-N1ZC37-F1
#
_cell.length_a   1.000
_cell.length_b   1.000
_cell.length_c   1.000
_cell.angle_alpha   90.00
_cell.angle_beta   90.00
_cell.angle_gamma   90.00
#
_symmetry.space_group_name_H-M   'P 1'
#
loop_
_entity.id
_entity.type
_entity.pdbx_description
1 polymer ?
#
loop_
_entity_poly.entity_id
_entity_poly.type
_entity_poly.pdbx_seq_one_letter_code
_entity_poly.pdbx_strand_id
1 'polypeptide(L)'
;MKIYKNVISMFMICTIATTIVFGQTIIQNNIAAQQQTEALPFYEKGIFYIEGKAVVTKSSTIYNINPYNPATIEGLGESGQIRLLDEYATVDIPLSQPLYKLSDGYADKIIFKNGVWGIERNVGVKIFDGSEDWQKVKEGKFYNKNTTIFECTATEKVLARNGLCTHFDVHLLNSQMNNIYDGISFSENRQKIYMRTMNVKNMSTVETLAAYLKAQYDAGTPVKFLYALEESKFEKFDDEMQSKLNAINWQKVGFVDASVKINTILSTQLNQNLFTVKQTGNDVMNAFLSAVTDIKIYGEADQSNFYVMNIATSRDTLGLSIQNDNGHRFYGEVRYDEIDFLSNKPTEIRLQPKEKAPATSSAEVKINLSKWKAPSEGVHGFDRNTTGINDNCIQQKELILTEYTPVVEGVDIVQYAENALINSAMDNIVLLEQNGENKSTKEGISLLKQNSSMTLTLEKEQNVKASTDIIKVKKEAGAGKEKTVLFLGDSLINENIYTNCVKELFEKDDMNIHLIGTRGTEENKHEGRGGWSAYDYCNEQTKYGFTNPFLNNGKFDFGYYMKSNDYAGVDYVVISLGVNDLNIVGHNSHSEIIGYFNTIFDSIHQYNADIKIILNTPTMLFSTESTDGAKNTRLEFTKTLKQEYENKEYDGVYLSAISMSINPSMNFKWIEETDKSKPMKVSDTTHPNLHGYENMAKTTYAFIKYLVELEN
;
A
#
# COMPACT_ATOMS: atom_id res chain seq x y z
N MET A 1 16.33 35.78 35.74
CA MET A 1 16.79 37.14 36.07
C MET A 1 17.78 37.60 34.99
N LYS A 2 17.38 38.54 34.09
CA LYS A 2 18.21 39.41 33.20
C LYS A 2 19.30 38.75 32.27
N ILE A 3 19.56 39.16 31.02
CA ILE A 3 18.98 40.20 30.13
C ILE A 3 19.38 39.91 28.65
N TYR A 4 18.55 40.33 27.68
CA TYR A 4 18.80 40.36 26.23
C TYR A 4 19.53 41.64 25.75
N LYS A 5 20.20 41.59 24.58
CA LYS A 5 20.30 42.65 23.54
C LYS A 5 21.13 42.10 22.35
N ASN A 6 20.64 41.92 21.12
CA ASN A 6 20.06 42.83 20.11
C ASN A 6 20.97 43.99 19.65
N VAL A 7 21.19 44.10 18.32
CA VAL A 7 20.89 45.26 17.42
C VAL A 7 21.80 45.31 16.16
N ILE A 8 21.19 45.19 14.95
CA ILE A 8 21.35 45.97 13.67
C ILE A 8 22.78 46.25 13.11
N SER A 9 23.11 46.38 11.81
CA SER A 9 22.63 46.10 10.44
C SER A 9 23.43 47.04 9.47
N MET A 10 23.28 46.88 8.15
CA MET A 10 23.71 47.77 7.03
C MET A 10 25.21 47.90 6.61
N PHE A 11 25.53 47.22 5.49
CA PHE A 11 25.84 47.77 4.16
C PHE A 11 26.90 48.89 3.87
N MET A 12 27.58 48.68 2.72
CA MET A 12 28.08 49.63 1.70
C MET A 12 29.54 50.19 1.69
N ILE A 13 30.32 49.67 0.71
CA ILE A 13 30.97 50.39 -0.42
C ILE A 13 32.37 51.06 -0.29
N CYS A 14 33.13 50.94 -1.40
CA CYS A 14 34.36 51.66 -1.84
C CYS A 14 35.71 51.31 -1.13
N THR A 15 36.90 51.39 -1.76
CA THR A 15 37.26 52.08 -3.02
C THR A 15 38.43 51.43 -3.81
N ILE A 16 38.40 51.70 -5.12
CA ILE A 16 39.33 51.47 -6.24
C ILE A 16 40.77 52.05 -6.06
N ALA A 17 41.77 51.44 -6.73
CA ALA A 17 42.93 52.12 -7.35
C ALA A 17 43.49 51.25 -8.52
N THR A 18 43.18 51.49 -9.80
CA THR A 18 43.80 52.40 -10.80
C THR A 18 45.31 52.27 -11.05
N THR A 19 45.66 51.81 -12.26
CA THR A 19 46.68 52.44 -13.13
C THR A 19 46.18 52.47 -14.59
N ILE A 20 46.51 53.54 -15.30
CA ILE A 20 46.08 53.89 -16.67
C ILE A 20 47.36 54.09 -17.51
N VAL A 21 47.31 53.86 -18.84
CA VAL A 21 47.95 54.73 -19.86
C VAL A 21 47.52 54.32 -21.29
N PHE A 22 46.88 55.27 -21.98
CA PHE A 22 46.74 55.58 -23.42
C PHE A 22 47.19 54.56 -24.50
N GLY A 23 46.53 54.40 -25.66
CA GLY A 23 45.32 55.03 -26.21
C GLY A 23 45.51 55.57 -27.64
N GLN A 24 44.66 55.17 -28.62
CA GLN A 24 44.48 55.88 -29.90
C GLN A 24 43.21 55.46 -30.68
N THR A 25 42.73 56.34 -31.55
CA THR A 25 41.43 56.32 -32.26
C THR A 25 41.59 57.09 -33.59
N ILE A 26 40.79 56.92 -34.66
CA ILE A 26 39.53 56.18 -34.92
C ILE A 26 39.73 55.33 -36.23
N ILE A 27 38.80 54.51 -36.72
CA ILE A 27 37.76 54.87 -37.73
C ILE A 27 36.86 53.64 -37.98
N GLN A 28 35.59 53.87 -38.33
CA GLN A 28 34.57 52.85 -38.64
C GLN A 28 34.90 52.00 -39.88
N ASN A 29 34.42 50.74 -39.89
CA ASN A 29 33.67 50.23 -41.05
C ASN A 29 32.80 49.02 -40.65
N ASN A 30 31.50 49.10 -40.95
CA ASN A 30 30.55 48.01 -40.77
C ASN A 30 30.71 46.97 -41.89
N ILE A 31 30.98 45.71 -41.55
CA ILE A 31 30.59 44.55 -42.37
C ILE A 31 29.98 43.51 -41.43
N ALA A 32 28.87 42.91 -41.84
CA ALA A 32 28.02 42.08 -40.99
C ALA A 32 28.71 40.81 -40.50
N ALA A 33 28.67 40.59 -39.18
CA ALA A 33 28.86 39.27 -38.60
C ALA A 33 27.51 38.55 -38.59
N GLN A 34 27.37 37.49 -39.41
CA GLN A 34 26.30 36.52 -39.20
C GLN A 34 26.53 35.88 -37.84
N GLN A 35 25.61 36.08 -36.90
CA GLN A 35 25.56 35.25 -35.70
C GLN A 35 25.14 33.85 -36.11
N GLN A 36 26.13 32.97 -36.26
CA GLN A 36 25.93 31.55 -36.38
C GLN A 36 25.51 31.05 -34.99
N THR A 37 24.20 30.88 -34.79
CA THR A 37 23.67 30.25 -33.58
C THR A 37 24.17 28.81 -33.52
N GLU A 38 25.09 28.53 -32.60
CA GLU A 38 25.54 27.18 -32.31
C GLU A 38 24.34 26.38 -31.78
N ALA A 39 23.80 25.50 -32.61
CA ALA A 39 22.71 24.62 -32.21
C ALA A 39 23.20 23.66 -31.12
N LEU A 40 22.45 23.55 -30.03
CA LEU A 40 22.74 22.60 -28.94
C LEU A 40 22.98 21.20 -29.53
N PRO A 41 24.04 20.49 -29.11
CA PRO A 41 24.38 19.17 -29.63
C PRO A 41 23.19 18.20 -29.44
N PHE A 42 23.03 17.29 -30.40
CA PHE A 42 21.90 16.34 -30.48
C PHE A 42 21.55 15.64 -29.15
N TYR A 43 22.57 15.34 -28.33
CA TYR A 43 22.41 14.73 -27.00
C TYR A 43 21.63 15.59 -26.00
N GLU A 44 21.73 16.92 -26.04
CA GLU A 44 21.01 17.81 -25.12
C GLU A 44 19.53 18.00 -25.50
N LYS A 45 19.14 17.68 -26.74
CA LYS A 45 17.73 17.72 -27.17
C LYS A 45 16.96 16.48 -26.71
N GLY A 46 17.63 15.33 -26.75
CA GLY A 46 17.06 14.04 -26.35
C GLY A 46 16.77 13.89 -24.86
N ILE A 47 17.18 14.84 -24.01
CA ILE A 47 16.93 14.78 -22.56
C ILE A 47 15.70 15.56 -22.09
N PHE A 48 14.96 16.27 -22.95
CA PHE A 48 13.80 17.07 -22.52
C PHE A 48 12.47 16.51 -23.02
N TYR A 49 11.44 16.59 -22.18
CA TYR A 49 10.06 16.28 -22.57
C TYR A 49 9.03 17.14 -21.81
N ILE A 50 7.86 17.30 -22.40
CA ILE A 50 6.66 17.87 -21.75
C ILE A 50 5.67 16.73 -21.55
N GLU A 51 5.13 16.58 -20.34
CA GLU A 51 4.19 15.51 -20.00
C GLU A 51 2.74 16.03 -19.93
N GLY A 52 1.78 15.18 -20.29
CA GLY A 52 0.36 15.45 -20.12
C GLY A 52 -0.12 15.48 -18.66
N LYS A 53 -1.40 15.83 -18.48
CA LYS A 53 -2.10 15.82 -17.19
C LYS A 53 -3.51 15.23 -17.35
N ALA A 54 -4.17 14.90 -16.25
CA ALA A 54 -5.63 14.75 -16.25
C ALA A 54 -6.18 15.36 -14.97
N VAL A 55 -7.01 16.40 -15.12
CA VAL A 55 -7.77 16.98 -14.02
C VAL A 55 -9.22 16.55 -14.19
N VAL A 56 -9.77 15.85 -13.20
CA VAL A 56 -11.15 15.35 -13.21
C VAL A 56 -12.01 16.20 -12.26
N THR A 57 -12.98 16.93 -12.80
CA THR A 57 -13.86 17.80 -12.01
C THR A 57 -15.30 17.32 -12.14
N LYS A 58 -15.89 16.80 -11.05
CA LYS A 58 -17.30 16.36 -11.03
C LYS A 58 -18.25 17.57 -11.00
N SER A 59 -19.38 17.49 -11.71
CA SER A 59 -20.45 18.52 -11.61
C SER A 59 -21.02 18.65 -10.20
N SER A 60 -21.15 17.53 -9.49
CA SER A 60 -21.45 17.46 -8.06
C SER A 60 -20.50 16.48 -7.38
N THR A 61 -19.91 16.91 -6.28
CA THR A 61 -19.00 16.11 -5.44
C THR A 61 -19.73 15.04 -4.61
N ILE A 62 -21.05 15.20 -4.39
CA ILE A 62 -21.88 14.31 -3.57
C ILE A 62 -22.21 13.00 -4.31
N TYR A 63 -22.26 13.04 -5.65
CA TYR A 63 -22.66 11.90 -6.47
C TYR A 63 -21.47 11.25 -7.20
N ASN A 64 -21.61 9.97 -7.54
CA ASN A 64 -20.70 9.26 -8.45
C ASN A 64 -20.79 9.83 -9.88
N ILE A 65 -19.80 9.51 -10.71
CA ILE A 65 -19.81 9.90 -12.11
C ILE A 65 -20.86 9.03 -12.80
N ASN A 66 -21.89 9.66 -13.35
CA ASN A 66 -22.97 8.98 -14.05
C ASN A 66 -23.54 9.89 -15.16
N PRO A 67 -24.40 9.39 -16.07
CA PRO A 67 -24.97 10.16 -17.18
C PRO A 67 -25.69 11.46 -16.80
N TYR A 68 -26.03 11.66 -15.52
CA TYR A 68 -26.71 12.85 -14.99
C TYR A 68 -25.87 13.64 -13.98
N ASN A 69 -24.66 13.17 -13.68
CA ASN A 69 -23.63 13.89 -12.92
C ASN A 69 -22.28 13.71 -13.66
N PRO A 70 -22.13 14.32 -14.85
CA PRO A 70 -20.90 14.19 -15.60
C PRO A 70 -19.73 14.88 -14.88
N ALA A 71 -18.52 14.40 -15.16
CA ALA A 71 -17.27 15.08 -14.85
C ALA A 71 -16.67 15.66 -16.13
N THR A 72 -15.95 16.76 -16.02
CA THR A 72 -14.98 17.17 -17.05
C THR A 72 -13.66 16.44 -16.83
N ILE A 73 -12.95 16.17 -17.91
CA ILE A 73 -11.57 15.65 -17.89
C ILE A 73 -10.73 16.56 -18.78
N GLU A 74 -9.82 17.31 -18.15
CA GLU A 74 -8.95 18.31 -18.79
C GLU A 74 -7.50 17.80 -18.86
N GLY A 75 -6.95 17.75 -20.06
CA GLY A 75 -5.55 17.49 -20.36
C GLY A 75 -4.71 18.75 -20.45
N LEU A 76 -3.46 18.62 -20.90
CA LEU A 76 -2.59 19.77 -21.17
C LEU A 76 -2.82 20.28 -22.59
N GLY A 77 -2.97 21.60 -22.75
CA GLY A 77 -3.19 22.23 -24.05
C GLY A 77 -4.62 22.07 -24.60
N GLU A 78 -5.65 22.16 -23.76
CA GLU A 78 -7.08 22.18 -24.15
C GLU A 78 -7.42 23.21 -25.25
N SER A 79 -6.60 24.26 -25.44
CA SER A 79 -6.74 25.21 -26.56
C SER A 79 -6.37 24.65 -27.94
N GLY A 80 -5.97 23.37 -28.04
CA GLY A 80 -5.45 22.76 -29.27
C GLY A 80 -3.97 23.06 -29.54
N GLN A 81 -3.29 23.75 -28.63
CA GLN A 81 -1.87 24.09 -28.75
C GLN A 81 -1.19 24.29 -27.38
N ILE A 82 0.14 24.18 -27.36
CA ILE A 82 1.02 24.59 -26.25
C ILE A 82 1.96 25.68 -26.74
N ARG A 83 1.95 26.85 -26.08
CA ARG A 83 2.80 28.00 -26.43
C ARG A 83 4.09 28.01 -25.61
N LEU A 84 5.21 27.83 -26.30
CA LEU A 84 6.57 28.01 -25.78
C LEU A 84 7.03 29.47 -25.93
N LEU A 85 7.82 29.95 -24.97
CA LEU A 85 8.46 31.26 -24.98
C LEU A 85 9.98 31.07 -24.90
N ASP A 86 10.68 31.20 -26.01
CA ASP A 86 12.14 31.25 -26.07
C ASP A 86 12.63 32.71 -26.04
N GLU A 87 13.91 32.94 -25.75
CA GLU A 87 14.53 34.27 -25.59
C GLU A 87 14.36 35.17 -26.84
N TYR A 88 14.14 34.57 -28.01
CA TYR A 88 14.03 35.26 -29.31
C TYR A 88 12.74 34.96 -30.09
N ALA A 89 11.87 34.04 -29.62
CA ALA A 89 10.72 33.58 -30.39
C ALA A 89 9.60 32.97 -29.53
N THR A 90 8.35 33.07 -30.00
CA THR A 90 7.22 32.27 -29.51
C THR A 90 6.98 31.09 -30.45
N VAL A 91 6.85 29.87 -29.92
CA VAL A 91 6.57 28.68 -30.72
C VAL A 91 5.27 28.03 -30.23
N ASP A 92 4.25 28.06 -31.08
CA ASP A 92 2.98 27.38 -30.85
C ASP A 92 3.06 25.95 -31.38
N ILE A 93 3.12 24.98 -30.47
CA ILE A 93 3.08 23.55 -30.80
C ILE A 93 1.61 23.15 -31.00
N PRO A 94 1.17 22.76 -32.20
CA PRO A 94 -0.18 22.27 -32.43
C PRO A 94 -0.36 20.90 -31.78
N LEU A 95 -1.54 20.67 -31.20
CA LEU A 95 -1.95 19.38 -30.65
C LEU A 95 -3.14 18.83 -31.43
N SER A 96 -3.04 17.58 -31.88
CA SER A 96 -4.15 16.81 -32.44
C SER A 96 -5.31 16.61 -31.44
N GLN A 97 -4.96 16.53 -30.16
CA GLN A 97 -5.82 16.52 -28.98
C GLN A 97 -4.96 16.85 -27.74
N PRO A 98 -5.55 17.26 -26.60
CA PRO A 98 -4.82 17.54 -25.37
C PRO A 98 -3.89 16.38 -24.95
N LEU A 99 -2.81 16.68 -24.22
CA LEU A 99 -1.91 15.65 -23.69
C LEU A 99 -2.48 15.13 -22.36
N TYR A 100 -2.83 13.85 -22.31
CA TYR A 100 -3.42 13.24 -21.13
C TYR A 100 -2.42 12.42 -20.29
N LYS A 101 -2.73 12.25 -19.01
CA LYS A 101 -2.00 11.37 -18.09
C LYS A 101 -2.96 10.56 -17.24
N LEU A 102 -2.83 9.25 -17.29
CA LEU A 102 -3.55 8.31 -16.42
C LEU A 102 -2.70 7.94 -15.20
N SER A 103 -1.40 7.71 -15.42
CA SER A 103 -0.40 7.49 -14.37
C SER A 103 0.99 7.85 -14.87
N ASP A 104 2.03 7.76 -14.04
CA ASP A 104 3.41 8.04 -14.43
C ASP A 104 3.89 7.11 -15.58
N GLY A 105 3.42 5.86 -15.60
CA GLY A 105 3.66 4.90 -16.68
C GLY A 105 2.81 5.14 -17.94
N TYR A 106 1.62 5.74 -17.81
CA TYR A 106 0.69 5.99 -18.91
C TYR A 106 0.39 7.50 -19.05
N ALA A 107 1.39 8.23 -19.57
CA ALA A 107 1.32 9.66 -19.84
C ALA A 107 1.73 9.98 -21.28
N ASP A 108 0.95 10.83 -21.96
CA ASP A 108 1.33 11.42 -23.25
C ASP A 108 2.51 12.37 -23.08
N LYS A 109 3.45 12.38 -24.03
CA LYS A 109 4.69 13.18 -23.95
C LYS A 109 5.02 13.85 -25.27
N ILE A 110 5.30 15.16 -25.25
CA ILE A 110 6.07 15.79 -26.34
C ILE A 110 7.55 15.46 -26.07
N ILE A 111 8.20 14.77 -26.99
CA ILE A 111 9.53 14.18 -26.77
C ILE A 111 10.34 14.13 -28.07
N PHE A 112 11.67 14.21 -27.94
CA PHE A 112 12.61 13.96 -29.02
C PHE A 112 13.04 12.49 -29.02
N LYS A 113 12.64 11.72 -30.03
CA LYS A 113 12.90 10.27 -30.12
C LYS A 113 13.36 9.92 -31.54
N ASN A 114 14.36 9.05 -31.66
CA ASN A 114 14.91 8.61 -32.95
C ASN A 114 15.32 9.77 -33.90
N GLY A 115 15.76 10.90 -33.32
CA GLY A 115 16.20 12.08 -34.06
C GLY A 115 15.11 13.05 -34.53
N VAL A 116 13.86 12.86 -34.10
CA VAL A 116 12.73 13.74 -34.45
C VAL A 116 11.90 14.09 -33.21
N TRP A 117 11.34 15.31 -33.19
CA TRP A 117 10.33 15.70 -32.21
C TRP A 117 8.96 15.15 -32.61
N GLY A 118 8.15 14.79 -31.61
CA GLY A 118 6.76 14.40 -31.82
C GLY A 118 6.00 14.23 -30.53
N ILE A 119 4.74 13.82 -30.63
CA ILE A 119 3.92 13.42 -29.49
C ILE A 119 3.93 11.90 -29.39
N GLU A 120 4.49 11.36 -28.30
CA GLU A 120 4.31 9.97 -27.92
C GLU A 120 2.99 9.86 -27.12
N ARG A 121 1.97 9.28 -27.74
CA ARG A 121 0.69 8.97 -27.11
C ARG A 121 0.77 7.66 -26.36
N ASN A 122 0.45 7.70 -25.07
CA ASN A 122 0.32 6.54 -24.19
C ASN A 122 -1.10 6.39 -23.64
N VAL A 123 -1.94 7.43 -23.78
CA VAL A 123 -3.37 7.44 -23.42
C VAL A 123 -4.22 7.42 -24.69
N GLY A 124 -5.07 6.41 -24.82
CA GLY A 124 -6.09 6.33 -25.86
C GLY A 124 -7.32 7.13 -25.43
N VAL A 125 -8.02 7.73 -26.40
CA VAL A 125 -9.19 8.59 -26.15
C VAL A 125 -10.31 8.17 -27.09
N LYS A 126 -11.36 7.54 -26.54
CA LYS A 126 -12.62 7.30 -27.26
C LYS A 126 -13.62 8.38 -26.88
N ILE A 127 -13.96 9.20 -27.86
CA ILE A 127 -15.13 10.07 -27.84
C ILE A 127 -16.30 9.27 -28.43
N PHE A 128 -17.42 9.20 -27.72
CA PHE A 128 -18.63 8.57 -28.22
C PHE A 128 -19.58 9.61 -28.82
N ASP A 129 -20.06 9.33 -30.03
CA ASP A 129 -21.00 10.18 -30.78
C ASP A 129 -22.33 9.48 -31.09
N GLY A 130 -22.47 8.20 -30.69
CA GLY A 130 -23.65 7.38 -30.96
C GLY A 130 -23.63 6.66 -32.31
N SER A 131 -22.57 6.79 -33.11
CA SER A 131 -22.40 6.07 -34.38
C SER A 131 -21.74 4.69 -34.25
N GLU A 132 -21.39 4.26 -33.03
CA GLU A 132 -20.69 2.99 -32.81
C GLU A 132 -21.57 1.77 -33.10
N ASP A 133 -20.92 0.61 -33.28
CA ASP A 133 -21.53 -0.69 -33.58
C ASP A 133 -22.18 -1.34 -32.34
N TRP A 134 -22.99 -0.57 -31.61
CA TRP A 134 -23.63 -0.95 -30.36
C TRP A 134 -24.53 -2.19 -30.50
N GLN A 135 -24.32 -3.15 -29.61
CA GLN A 135 -25.17 -4.33 -29.44
C GLN A 135 -25.54 -4.49 -27.97
N LYS A 136 -26.71 -5.07 -27.67
CA LYS A 136 -27.09 -5.41 -26.29
C LYS A 136 -26.42 -6.73 -25.89
N VAL A 137 -25.68 -6.73 -24.78
CA VAL A 137 -25.02 -7.94 -24.25
C VAL A 137 -26.07 -8.97 -23.85
N LYS A 138 -25.87 -10.23 -24.23
CA LYS A 138 -26.78 -11.33 -23.87
C LYS A 138 -26.71 -11.62 -22.36
N GLU A 139 -27.87 -11.86 -21.75
CA GLU A 139 -27.97 -12.17 -20.33
C GLU A 139 -27.25 -13.49 -19.99
N GLY A 140 -26.62 -13.56 -18.81
CA GLY A 140 -25.98 -14.79 -18.30
C GLY A 140 -24.60 -14.61 -17.65
N LYS A 141 -23.83 -13.57 -17.99
CA LYS A 141 -22.50 -13.28 -17.37
C LYS A 141 -22.49 -12.13 -16.35
N PHE A 142 -23.48 -11.25 -16.38
CA PHE A 142 -23.53 -10.05 -15.53
C PHE A 142 -24.70 -10.13 -14.55
N TYR A 143 -24.52 -9.64 -13.33
CA TYR A 143 -25.59 -9.48 -12.36
C TYR A 143 -26.65 -8.54 -12.94
N ASN A 144 -27.85 -9.08 -13.15
CA ASN A 144 -28.98 -8.35 -13.71
C ASN A 144 -30.16 -8.39 -12.74
N LYS A 145 -30.52 -7.21 -12.22
CA LYS A 145 -31.83 -6.97 -11.62
C LYS A 145 -32.52 -5.70 -12.12
N ASN A 146 -31.77 -4.68 -12.57
CA ASN A 146 -32.32 -3.38 -13.03
C ASN A 146 -31.36 -2.61 -13.98
N THR A 147 -30.53 -3.28 -14.79
CA THR A 147 -29.53 -2.61 -15.64
C THR A 147 -29.50 -3.19 -17.05
N THR A 148 -29.19 -2.36 -18.05
CA THR A 148 -28.88 -2.82 -19.42
C THR A 148 -27.39 -2.64 -19.67
N ILE A 149 -26.78 -3.58 -20.40
CA ILE A 149 -25.37 -3.52 -20.79
C ILE A 149 -25.28 -3.60 -22.31
N PHE A 150 -24.52 -2.68 -22.87
CA PHE A 150 -24.23 -2.58 -24.29
C PHE A 150 -22.75 -2.86 -24.55
N GLU A 151 -22.44 -3.39 -25.72
CA GLU A 151 -21.08 -3.57 -26.22
C GLU A 151 -20.88 -2.87 -27.56
N CYS A 152 -19.75 -2.20 -27.74
CA CYS A 152 -19.25 -1.74 -29.05
C CYS A 152 -17.82 -2.23 -29.26
N THR A 153 -17.32 -2.18 -30.49
CA THR A 153 -15.92 -2.52 -30.81
C THR A 153 -14.95 -1.51 -30.18
N ALA A 154 -13.89 -2.02 -29.56
CA ALA A 154 -12.77 -1.22 -29.11
C ALA A 154 -11.94 -0.79 -30.34
N THR A 155 -11.68 0.51 -30.46
CA THR A 155 -10.97 1.11 -31.61
C THR A 155 -9.47 0.81 -31.62
N GLU A 156 -8.92 0.40 -30.48
CA GLU A 156 -7.48 0.24 -30.24
C GLU A 156 -7.26 -0.98 -29.34
N LYS A 157 -6.04 -1.53 -29.37
CA LYS A 157 -5.64 -2.55 -28.40
C LYS A 157 -5.19 -1.89 -27.10
N VAL A 158 -5.54 -2.50 -25.98
CA VAL A 158 -5.18 -2.05 -24.63
C VAL A 158 -4.60 -3.22 -23.84
N LEU A 159 -3.56 -2.96 -23.03
CA LEU A 159 -2.94 -3.98 -22.18
C LEU A 159 -3.63 -4.00 -20.81
N ALA A 160 -3.56 -2.88 -20.07
CA ALA A 160 -4.35 -2.67 -18.85
C ALA A 160 -5.79 -2.23 -19.19
N ARG A 161 -6.76 -2.55 -18.32
CA ARG A 161 -8.19 -2.15 -18.50
C ARG A 161 -8.55 -0.82 -17.82
N ASN A 162 -7.57 -0.12 -17.24
CA ASN A 162 -7.78 1.10 -16.46
C ASN A 162 -7.97 2.34 -17.34
N GLY A 163 -8.67 3.34 -16.79
CA GLY A 163 -9.03 4.56 -17.51
C GLY A 163 -9.85 5.53 -16.69
N LEU A 164 -10.26 6.63 -17.32
CA LEU A 164 -11.12 7.67 -16.76
C LEU A 164 -12.25 7.97 -17.74
N CYS A 165 -13.48 8.14 -17.26
CA CYS A 165 -14.62 8.49 -18.10
C CYS A 165 -15.41 9.66 -17.51
N THR A 166 -15.90 10.50 -18.41
CA THR A 166 -16.69 11.71 -18.09
C THR A 166 -18.10 11.42 -17.59
N HIS A 167 -18.70 10.27 -17.94
CA HIS A 167 -20.13 9.99 -17.68
C HIS A 167 -20.40 8.64 -17.02
N PHE A 168 -19.37 7.83 -16.74
CA PHE A 168 -19.50 6.50 -16.18
C PHE A 168 -18.34 6.23 -15.22
N ASP A 169 -18.58 5.56 -14.10
CA ASP A 169 -17.48 5.03 -13.28
C ASP A 169 -16.74 3.94 -14.11
N VAL A 170 -15.41 3.94 -14.09
CA VAL A 170 -14.58 2.99 -14.85
C VAL A 170 -14.29 1.77 -14.00
N HIS A 171 -14.61 0.58 -14.51
CA HIS A 171 -14.47 -0.69 -13.80
C HIS A 171 -13.56 -1.68 -14.52
N LEU A 172 -12.83 -2.47 -13.73
CA LEU A 172 -12.31 -3.77 -14.19
C LEU A 172 -13.49 -4.72 -14.46
N LEU A 173 -13.33 -5.68 -15.39
CA LEU A 173 -14.45 -6.55 -15.81
C LEU A 173 -15.08 -7.32 -14.64
N ASN A 174 -14.27 -7.88 -13.74
CA ASN A 174 -14.76 -8.65 -12.59
C ASN A 174 -15.61 -7.78 -11.63
N SER A 175 -15.24 -6.50 -11.48
CA SER A 175 -16.05 -5.50 -10.77
C SER A 175 -17.34 -5.20 -11.55
N GLN A 176 -17.24 -4.96 -12.86
CA GLN A 176 -18.38 -4.69 -13.73
C GLN A 176 -19.38 -5.87 -13.77
N MET A 177 -18.94 -7.12 -13.66
CA MET A 177 -19.84 -8.29 -13.61
C MET A 177 -20.83 -8.22 -12.43
N ASN A 178 -20.42 -7.65 -11.30
CA ASN A 178 -21.24 -7.57 -10.08
C ASN A 178 -21.77 -6.17 -9.75
N ASN A 179 -21.25 -5.12 -10.39
CA ASN A 179 -21.73 -3.74 -10.29
C ASN A 179 -23.24 -3.65 -10.65
N ILE A 180 -23.93 -2.64 -10.12
CA ILE A 180 -25.35 -2.35 -10.37
C ILE A 180 -25.62 -0.89 -10.79
N TYR A 181 -24.58 -0.06 -10.88
CA TYR A 181 -24.64 1.35 -11.26
C TYR A 181 -24.20 1.59 -12.70
N ASP A 182 -24.36 2.82 -13.19
CA ASP A 182 -23.84 3.24 -14.49
C ASP A 182 -22.31 3.07 -14.51
N GLY A 183 -21.74 2.36 -15.48
CA GLY A 183 -20.30 2.08 -15.49
C GLY A 183 -19.77 1.59 -16.84
N ILE A 184 -18.47 1.76 -17.08
CA ILE A 184 -17.78 1.40 -18.34
C ILE A 184 -16.58 0.49 -18.08
N SER A 185 -16.33 -0.50 -18.94
CA SER A 185 -15.18 -1.41 -18.86
C SER A 185 -14.76 -1.92 -20.23
N PHE A 186 -13.60 -2.55 -20.34
CA PHE A 186 -13.28 -3.43 -21.48
C PHE A 186 -13.83 -4.85 -21.27
N SER A 187 -14.00 -5.58 -22.38
CA SER A 187 -14.27 -7.02 -22.38
C SER A 187 -13.06 -7.84 -21.95
N GLU A 188 -13.28 -9.13 -21.71
CA GLU A 188 -12.25 -10.10 -21.32
C GLU A 188 -11.08 -10.10 -22.32
N ASN A 189 -11.39 -10.27 -23.60
CA ASN A 189 -10.43 -10.20 -24.68
C ASN A 189 -10.05 -8.76 -25.11
N ARG A 190 -10.50 -7.70 -24.41
CA ARG A 190 -10.26 -6.27 -24.71
C ARG A 190 -10.52 -5.85 -26.18
N GLN A 191 -11.42 -6.54 -26.86
CA GLN A 191 -11.88 -6.19 -28.22
C GLN A 191 -13.22 -5.45 -28.24
N LYS A 192 -13.93 -5.42 -27.11
CA LYS A 192 -15.18 -4.69 -26.92
C LYS A 192 -15.06 -3.74 -25.73
N ILE A 193 -15.80 -2.65 -25.78
CA ILE A 193 -16.08 -1.77 -24.64
C ILE A 193 -17.49 -2.09 -24.16
N TYR A 194 -17.65 -2.37 -22.87
CA TYR A 194 -18.94 -2.57 -22.22
C TYR A 194 -19.39 -1.28 -21.53
N MET A 195 -20.61 -0.84 -21.80
CA MET A 195 -21.26 0.30 -21.16
C MET A 195 -22.56 -0.18 -20.49
N ARG A 196 -22.60 -0.10 -19.15
CA ARG A 196 -23.81 -0.35 -18.36
C ARG A 196 -24.56 0.95 -18.13
N THR A 197 -25.87 0.89 -18.34
CA THR A 197 -26.84 1.90 -17.91
C THR A 197 -27.80 1.30 -16.87
N MET A 198 -28.22 2.08 -15.88
CA MET A 198 -29.34 1.72 -15.03
C MET A 198 -30.66 1.85 -15.81
N ASN A 199 -31.58 0.89 -15.69
CA ASN A 199 -32.83 0.90 -16.44
C ASN A 199 -33.72 2.12 -16.11
N VAL A 200 -33.57 2.70 -14.92
CA VAL A 200 -34.26 3.93 -14.49
C VAL A 200 -33.85 5.19 -15.27
N LYS A 201 -32.87 5.09 -16.18
CA LYS A 201 -32.39 6.20 -17.03
C LYS A 201 -33.04 6.26 -18.43
N ASN A 202 -34.02 5.40 -18.71
CA ASN A 202 -34.64 5.25 -20.04
C ASN A 202 -33.67 4.89 -21.20
N MET A 203 -32.47 4.39 -20.89
CA MET A 203 -31.47 3.92 -21.84
C MET A 203 -31.39 2.38 -21.84
N SER A 204 -32.41 1.70 -22.37
CA SER A 204 -32.55 0.23 -22.30
C SER A 204 -32.49 -0.49 -23.66
N THR A 205 -32.44 0.28 -24.76
CA THR A 205 -32.25 -0.18 -26.15
C THR A 205 -31.05 0.51 -26.80
N VAL A 206 -30.53 -0.07 -27.89
CA VAL A 206 -29.37 0.48 -28.62
C VAL A 206 -29.67 1.88 -29.15
N GLU A 207 -30.89 2.08 -29.65
CA GLU A 207 -31.36 3.37 -30.18
C GLU A 207 -31.40 4.44 -29.09
N THR A 208 -31.87 4.09 -27.88
CA THR A 208 -31.89 5.03 -26.75
C THR A 208 -30.50 5.39 -26.24
N LEU A 209 -29.54 4.45 -26.27
CA LEU A 209 -28.15 4.75 -25.95
C LEU A 209 -27.52 5.64 -27.02
N ALA A 210 -27.62 5.25 -28.30
CA ALA A 210 -27.06 6.01 -29.41
C ALA A 210 -27.59 7.45 -29.46
N ALA A 211 -28.91 7.64 -29.25
CA ALA A 211 -29.52 8.96 -29.17
C ALA A 211 -29.01 9.79 -27.98
N TYR A 212 -28.79 9.17 -26.82
CA TYR A 212 -28.18 9.85 -25.67
C TYR A 212 -26.74 10.28 -25.96
N LEU A 213 -25.91 9.39 -26.50
CA LEU A 213 -24.50 9.67 -26.84
C LEU A 213 -24.42 10.80 -27.89
N LYS A 214 -25.26 10.75 -28.92
CA LYS A 214 -25.37 11.80 -29.94
C LYS A 214 -25.80 13.14 -29.35
N ALA A 215 -26.78 13.15 -28.44
CA ALA A 215 -27.23 14.37 -27.78
C ALA A 215 -26.12 15.00 -26.90
N GLN A 216 -25.34 14.19 -26.18
CA GLN A 216 -24.18 14.66 -25.42
C GLN A 216 -23.09 15.23 -26.34
N TYR A 217 -22.83 14.56 -27.47
CA TYR A 217 -21.87 15.01 -28.46
C TYR A 217 -22.28 16.36 -29.09
N ASP A 218 -23.54 16.49 -29.52
CA ASP A 218 -24.08 17.71 -30.12
C ASP A 218 -24.18 18.88 -29.13
N ALA A 219 -24.31 18.59 -27.83
CA ALA A 219 -24.27 19.58 -26.76
C ALA A 219 -22.85 20.07 -26.42
N GLY A 220 -21.80 19.49 -27.02
CA GLY A 220 -20.40 19.79 -26.69
C GLY A 220 -19.92 19.14 -25.38
N THR A 221 -20.69 18.23 -24.80
CA THR A 221 -20.36 17.48 -23.58
C THR A 221 -20.28 15.97 -23.87
N PRO A 222 -19.55 15.50 -24.90
CA PRO A 222 -19.57 14.09 -25.31
C PRO A 222 -19.09 13.17 -24.20
N VAL A 223 -19.53 11.91 -24.23
CA VAL A 223 -18.92 10.87 -23.42
C VAL A 223 -17.49 10.64 -23.93
N LYS A 224 -16.52 11.14 -23.17
CA LYS A 224 -15.07 10.95 -23.36
C LYS A 224 -14.59 9.86 -22.39
N PHE A 225 -13.95 8.81 -22.92
CA PHE A 225 -13.30 7.72 -22.18
C PHE A 225 -11.81 7.66 -22.53
N LEU A 226 -10.95 7.83 -21.52
CA LEU A 226 -9.50 7.73 -21.60
C LEU A 226 -9.07 6.35 -21.09
N TYR A 227 -8.09 5.71 -21.71
CA TYR A 227 -7.60 4.38 -21.30
C TYR A 227 -6.12 4.16 -21.65
N ALA A 228 -5.49 3.18 -20.98
CA ALA A 228 -4.09 2.83 -21.18
C ALA A 228 -3.85 2.08 -22.51
N LEU A 229 -2.97 2.58 -23.38
CA LEU A 229 -2.60 1.91 -24.62
C LEU A 229 -1.63 0.75 -24.39
N GLU A 230 -1.79 -0.34 -25.15
CA GLU A 230 -0.80 -1.43 -25.22
C GLU A 230 0.55 -0.91 -25.77
N GLU A 231 0.52 -0.29 -26.94
CA GLU A 231 1.69 0.29 -27.60
C GLU A 231 1.56 1.81 -27.72
N SER A 232 2.68 2.53 -27.60
CA SER A 232 2.70 3.99 -27.80
C SER A 232 2.52 4.34 -29.28
N LYS A 233 1.70 5.34 -29.61
CA LYS A 233 1.65 5.91 -30.96
C LYS A 233 2.53 7.15 -31.02
N PHE A 234 3.31 7.32 -32.10
CA PHE A 234 4.19 8.49 -32.25
C PHE A 234 3.72 9.40 -33.40
N GLU A 235 3.28 10.61 -33.05
CA GLU A 235 2.88 11.65 -33.98
C GLU A 235 4.09 12.56 -34.27
N LYS A 236 4.83 12.30 -35.35
CA LYS A 236 5.95 13.16 -35.79
C LYS A 236 5.41 14.54 -36.20
N PHE A 237 6.00 15.61 -35.68
CA PHE A 237 5.70 16.96 -36.19
C PHE A 237 6.26 17.19 -37.60
N ASP A 238 5.65 18.10 -38.34
CA ASP A 238 6.11 18.55 -39.67
C ASP A 238 7.49 19.21 -39.64
N ASP A 239 8.12 19.36 -40.81
CA ASP A 239 9.51 19.82 -40.90
C ASP A 239 9.71 21.31 -40.52
N GLU A 240 8.65 22.12 -40.56
CA GLU A 240 8.69 23.50 -40.03
C GLU A 240 8.77 23.47 -38.50
N MET A 241 7.92 22.67 -37.87
CA MET A 241 7.91 22.48 -36.42
C MET A 241 9.17 21.75 -35.93
N GLN A 242 9.69 20.76 -36.67
CA GLN A 242 11.01 20.19 -36.40
C GLN A 242 12.08 21.29 -36.36
N SER A 243 12.07 22.20 -37.35
CA SER A 243 13.05 23.28 -37.44
C SER A 243 12.94 24.26 -36.26
N LYS A 244 11.72 24.63 -35.87
CA LYS A 244 11.46 25.48 -34.68
C LYS A 244 11.94 24.81 -33.40
N LEU A 245 11.49 23.60 -33.09
CA LEU A 245 11.85 22.87 -31.86
C LEU A 245 13.35 22.52 -31.78
N ASN A 246 14.02 22.41 -32.93
CA ASN A 246 15.47 22.23 -33.00
C ASN A 246 16.28 23.51 -32.73
N ALA A 247 15.68 24.70 -32.84
CA ALA A 247 16.32 25.99 -32.59
C ALA A 247 16.15 26.48 -31.14
N ILE A 248 15.15 25.98 -30.42
CA ILE A 248 14.84 26.38 -29.04
C ILE A 248 15.98 26.04 -28.06
N ASN A 249 16.30 26.97 -27.17
CA ASN A 249 17.10 26.69 -25.98
C ASN A 249 16.24 26.10 -24.85
N TRP A 250 16.18 24.76 -24.81
CA TRP A 250 15.36 24.02 -23.84
C TRP A 250 15.75 24.21 -22.36
N GLN A 251 16.92 24.78 -22.07
CA GLN A 251 17.32 25.14 -20.70
C GLN A 251 16.74 26.50 -20.24
N LYS A 252 16.28 27.34 -21.17
CA LYS A 252 15.78 28.71 -20.90
C LYS A 252 14.30 28.94 -21.25
N VAL A 253 13.68 28.00 -21.97
CA VAL A 253 12.33 28.17 -22.51
C VAL A 253 11.27 28.24 -21.39
N GLY A 254 10.39 29.23 -21.50
CA GLY A 254 9.24 29.45 -20.62
C GLY A 254 7.91 29.06 -21.26
N PHE A 255 6.82 29.24 -20.50
CA PHE A 255 5.47 28.81 -20.86
C PHE A 255 4.44 29.89 -20.53
N VAL A 256 3.37 29.95 -21.32
CA VAL A 256 2.19 30.80 -21.01
C VAL A 256 1.23 30.10 -20.05
N ASP A 257 1.05 28.79 -20.18
CA ASP A 257 0.25 27.98 -19.26
C ASP A 257 1.13 27.50 -18.10
N ALA A 258 0.85 27.98 -16.89
CA ALA A 258 1.58 27.68 -15.66
C ALA A 258 1.48 26.20 -15.23
N SER A 259 0.61 25.40 -15.84
CA SER A 259 0.53 23.96 -15.62
C SER A 259 1.47 23.14 -16.52
N VAL A 260 2.05 23.75 -17.57
CA VAL A 260 3.08 23.10 -18.39
C VAL A 260 4.40 23.06 -17.63
N LYS A 261 5.07 21.90 -17.66
CA LYS A 261 6.42 21.73 -17.10
C LYS A 261 7.31 21.02 -18.12
N ILE A 262 8.55 21.49 -18.22
CA ILE A 262 9.62 20.67 -18.80
C ILE A 262 10.13 19.73 -17.72
N ASN A 263 10.22 18.47 -18.11
CA ASN A 263 10.90 17.44 -17.36
C ASN A 263 12.16 17.05 -18.13
N THR A 264 13.18 16.62 -17.40
CA THR A 264 14.33 15.95 -17.99
C THR A 264 14.15 14.43 -17.94
N ILE A 265 14.62 13.72 -18.96
CA ILE A 265 14.80 12.28 -18.90
C ILE A 265 15.94 12.01 -17.91
N LEU A 266 15.55 11.72 -16.67
CA LEU A 266 16.49 11.26 -15.65
C LEU A 266 16.88 9.81 -15.95
N SER A 267 18.12 9.46 -15.65
CA SER A 267 18.54 8.06 -15.61
C SER A 267 17.67 7.33 -14.58
N THR A 268 16.98 6.28 -15.04
CA THR A 268 16.15 5.40 -14.22
C THR A 268 16.94 4.89 -13.00
N GLN A 269 16.56 5.35 -11.80
CA GLN A 269 17.29 5.07 -10.58
C GLN A 269 16.81 3.76 -9.93
N LEU A 270 17.55 2.68 -10.16
CA LEU A 270 17.29 1.38 -9.55
C LEU A 270 17.39 1.45 -8.02
N ASN A 271 16.49 0.77 -7.32
CA ASN A 271 16.48 0.69 -5.87
C ASN A 271 17.71 -0.11 -5.36
N GLN A 272 18.79 0.60 -5.03
CA GLN A 272 20.07 0.00 -4.59
C GLN A 272 19.96 -0.75 -3.25
N ASN A 273 18.85 -0.60 -2.50
CA ASN A 273 18.59 -1.41 -1.31
C ASN A 273 18.09 -2.81 -1.65
N LEU A 274 17.52 -3.01 -2.85
CA LEU A 274 16.99 -4.30 -3.33
C LEU A 274 17.87 -4.94 -4.41
N PHE A 275 18.61 -4.14 -5.19
CA PHE A 275 19.42 -4.62 -6.31
C PHE A 275 20.90 -4.24 -6.15
N THR A 276 21.79 -5.19 -6.45
CA THR A 276 23.25 -5.00 -6.43
C THR A 276 23.76 -4.19 -7.63
N VAL A 277 22.91 -4.02 -8.65
CA VAL A 277 23.25 -3.45 -9.96
C VAL A 277 22.80 -1.99 -10.11
N LYS A 278 23.58 -1.19 -10.86
CA LYS A 278 23.27 0.21 -11.15
C LYS A 278 22.47 0.43 -12.44
N GLN A 279 22.53 -0.52 -13.36
CA GLN A 279 21.80 -0.55 -14.63
C GLN A 279 21.83 -1.97 -15.20
N THR A 280 20.83 -2.34 -15.98
CA THR A 280 20.64 -3.69 -16.54
C THR A 280 21.09 -3.82 -17.99
N GLY A 281 21.33 -2.70 -18.68
CA GLY A 281 21.48 -2.64 -20.14
C GLY A 281 20.16 -2.68 -20.93
N ASN A 282 19.01 -2.71 -20.25
CA ASN A 282 17.68 -2.72 -20.87
C ASN A 282 16.75 -1.71 -20.17
N ASP A 283 16.21 -0.74 -20.91
CA ASP A 283 15.42 0.35 -20.32
C ASP A 283 14.08 -0.11 -19.72
N VAL A 284 13.45 -1.12 -20.30
CA VAL A 284 12.20 -1.70 -19.77
C VAL A 284 12.44 -2.39 -18.42
N MET A 285 13.54 -3.16 -18.32
CA MET A 285 13.94 -3.80 -17.06
C MET A 285 14.40 -2.75 -16.04
N ASN A 286 15.19 -1.74 -16.43
CA ASN A 286 15.54 -0.63 -15.54
C ASN A 286 14.28 0.02 -14.93
N ALA A 287 13.27 0.30 -15.76
CA ALA A 287 12.01 0.92 -15.33
C ALA A 287 11.20 0.00 -14.41
N PHE A 288 11.15 -1.31 -14.71
CA PHE A 288 10.53 -2.31 -13.86
C PHE A 288 11.20 -2.36 -12.47
N LEU A 289 12.52 -2.55 -12.41
CA LEU A 289 13.26 -2.65 -11.14
C LEU A 289 13.19 -1.35 -10.31
N SER A 290 13.03 -0.20 -10.94
CA SER A 290 12.86 1.08 -10.24
C SER A 290 11.43 1.30 -9.72
N ALA A 291 10.46 0.55 -10.24
CA ALA A 291 9.10 0.49 -9.71
C ALA A 291 8.94 -0.58 -8.61
N VAL A 292 9.88 -1.52 -8.47
CA VAL A 292 9.90 -2.51 -7.37
C VAL A 292 10.22 -1.79 -6.04
N THR A 293 9.30 -1.92 -5.09
CA THR A 293 9.38 -1.29 -3.77
C THR A 293 9.87 -2.24 -2.68
N ASP A 294 9.68 -3.55 -2.84
CA ASP A 294 10.08 -4.58 -1.87
C ASP A 294 10.30 -5.94 -2.56
N ILE A 295 11.25 -6.74 -2.06
CA ILE A 295 11.50 -8.13 -2.48
C ILE A 295 11.77 -8.98 -1.23
N LYS A 296 11.09 -10.11 -1.11
CA LYS A 296 11.30 -11.09 -0.05
C LYS A 296 11.39 -12.49 -0.61
N ILE A 297 12.38 -13.25 -0.17
CA ILE A 297 12.62 -14.64 -0.57
C ILE A 297 12.66 -15.48 0.71
N TYR A 298 11.68 -16.37 0.87
CA TYR A 298 11.41 -17.13 2.09
C TYR A 298 11.83 -18.59 1.93
N GLY A 299 12.37 -19.20 3.00
CA GLY A 299 12.67 -20.64 3.02
C GLY A 299 13.90 -21.07 2.18
N GLU A 300 14.65 -20.13 1.62
CA GLU A 300 15.94 -20.38 0.98
C GLU A 300 17.08 -20.25 2.00
N ALA A 301 17.57 -21.38 2.49
CA ALA A 301 18.78 -21.42 3.34
C ALA A 301 20.07 -21.15 2.56
N ASP A 302 20.01 -21.25 1.23
CA ASP A 302 21.12 -20.98 0.32
C ASP A 302 21.10 -19.51 -0.11
N GLN A 303 22.00 -18.70 0.46
CA GLN A 303 22.24 -17.31 0.05
C GLN A 303 23.02 -17.21 -1.28
N SER A 304 22.72 -18.09 -2.24
CA SER A 304 23.27 -17.96 -3.59
C SER A 304 22.55 -16.83 -4.32
N ASN A 305 23.34 -15.98 -4.98
CA ASN A 305 22.90 -14.67 -5.46
C ASN A 305 21.63 -14.77 -6.33
N PHE A 306 20.51 -14.25 -5.85
CA PHE A 306 19.28 -14.19 -6.63
C PHE A 306 19.31 -13.06 -7.65
N TYR A 307 18.55 -13.19 -8.73
CA TYR A 307 18.40 -12.16 -9.76
C TYR A 307 17.05 -12.25 -10.48
N VAL A 308 16.60 -11.14 -11.06
CA VAL A 308 15.36 -11.11 -11.88
C VAL A 308 15.66 -11.65 -13.27
N MET A 309 15.36 -12.93 -13.49
CA MET A 309 15.69 -13.67 -14.72
C MET A 309 14.91 -13.18 -15.95
N ASN A 310 13.63 -12.85 -15.78
CA ASN A 310 12.79 -12.27 -16.83
C ASN A 310 11.50 -11.66 -16.30
N ILE A 311 10.94 -10.75 -17.11
CA ILE A 311 9.54 -10.36 -17.09
C ILE A 311 8.87 -11.13 -18.23
N ALA A 312 7.99 -12.07 -17.91
CA ALA A 312 7.10 -12.66 -18.89
C ALA A 312 5.89 -11.73 -19.05
N THR A 313 5.47 -11.46 -20.28
CA THR A 313 4.19 -10.80 -20.53
C THR A 313 3.41 -11.65 -21.50
N SER A 314 2.11 -11.75 -21.28
CA SER A 314 1.17 -12.28 -22.26
C SER A 314 0.15 -11.21 -22.57
N ARG A 315 -0.81 -11.55 -23.43
CA ARG A 315 -1.96 -10.71 -23.66
C ARG A 315 -2.64 -10.35 -22.33
N ASP A 316 -2.86 -11.30 -21.42
CA ASP A 316 -3.74 -11.15 -20.24
C ASP A 316 -2.99 -11.14 -18.89
N THR A 317 -1.71 -11.50 -18.86
CA THR A 317 -0.92 -11.65 -17.62
C THR A 317 0.44 -10.95 -17.66
N LEU A 318 0.85 -10.46 -16.50
CA LEU A 318 2.21 -10.05 -16.17
C LEU A 318 2.83 -11.14 -15.29
N GLY A 319 3.84 -11.83 -15.81
CA GLY A 319 4.62 -12.86 -15.12
C GLY A 319 6.02 -12.40 -14.75
N LEU A 320 6.55 -12.94 -13.66
CA LEU A 320 7.88 -12.62 -13.13
C LEU A 320 8.62 -13.90 -12.78
N SER A 321 9.88 -14.01 -13.22
CA SER A 321 10.79 -15.06 -12.76
C SER A 321 11.97 -14.46 -12.00
N ILE A 322 12.29 -15.02 -10.84
CA ILE A 322 13.61 -14.86 -10.20
C ILE A 322 14.32 -16.22 -10.13
N GLN A 323 15.65 -16.22 -10.14
CA GLN A 323 16.46 -17.44 -10.04
C GLN A 323 17.78 -17.13 -9.29
N ASN A 324 18.39 -18.13 -8.66
CA ASN A 324 19.75 -18.04 -8.11
C ASN A 324 20.79 -18.78 -8.96
N ASP A 325 22.08 -18.61 -8.64
CA ASP A 325 23.20 -19.27 -9.35
C ASP A 325 23.11 -20.82 -9.37
N ASN A 326 22.43 -21.43 -8.38
CA ASN A 326 22.21 -22.89 -8.32
C ASN A 326 21.00 -23.36 -9.16
N GLY A 327 20.22 -22.42 -9.68
CA GLY A 327 19.07 -22.64 -10.55
C GLY A 327 17.75 -22.83 -9.82
N HIS A 328 17.67 -22.60 -8.50
CA HIS A 328 16.40 -22.53 -7.79
C HIS A 328 15.60 -21.38 -8.39
N ARG A 329 14.43 -21.68 -8.95
CA ARG A 329 13.62 -20.69 -9.66
C ARG A 329 12.32 -20.43 -8.92
N PHE A 330 11.86 -19.20 -8.93
CA PHE A 330 10.49 -18.87 -8.55
C PHE A 330 9.76 -18.24 -9.74
N TYR A 331 8.46 -18.52 -9.86
CA TYR A 331 7.60 -17.90 -10.86
C TYR A 331 6.25 -17.52 -10.26
N GLY A 332 5.83 -16.29 -10.53
CA GLY A 332 4.50 -15.77 -10.19
C GLY A 332 3.94 -14.97 -11.35
N GLU A 333 2.61 -14.88 -11.44
CA GLU A 333 1.94 -14.00 -12.41
C GLU A 333 0.68 -13.39 -11.84
N VAL A 334 0.30 -12.24 -12.38
CA VAL A 334 -0.90 -11.47 -12.02
C VAL A 334 -1.64 -11.07 -13.29
N ARG A 335 -2.98 -10.99 -13.23
CA ARG A 335 -3.81 -10.68 -14.40
C ARG A 335 -4.03 -9.17 -14.57
N TYR A 336 -3.92 -8.67 -15.79
CA TYR A 336 -4.18 -7.24 -16.09
C TYR A 336 -5.62 -6.78 -15.79
N ASP A 337 -6.55 -7.70 -15.55
CA ASP A 337 -7.95 -7.40 -15.19
C ASP A 337 -8.30 -7.53 -13.72
N GLU A 338 -7.29 -7.76 -12.88
CA GLU A 338 -7.37 -7.80 -11.41
C GLU A 338 -6.51 -6.70 -10.75
N ILE A 339 -5.81 -5.89 -11.56
CA ILE A 339 -4.83 -4.88 -11.15
C ILE A 339 -5.32 -3.46 -11.46
N ASP A 340 -4.96 -2.49 -10.60
CA ASP A 340 -5.14 -1.07 -10.90
C ASP A 340 -3.82 -0.34 -11.21
N PHE A 341 -3.62 0.02 -12.48
CA PHE A 341 -2.48 0.81 -12.97
C PHE A 341 -2.57 2.32 -12.72
N LEU A 342 -3.68 2.82 -12.16
CA LEU A 342 -3.82 4.22 -11.73
C LEU A 342 -3.41 4.40 -10.26
N SER A 343 -3.62 3.36 -9.45
CA SER A 343 -3.27 3.34 -8.04
C SER A 343 -1.75 3.41 -7.82
N ASN A 344 -1.33 4.31 -6.93
CA ASN A 344 0.06 4.39 -6.48
C ASN A 344 0.45 3.29 -5.48
N LYS A 345 -0.50 2.42 -5.09
CA LYS A 345 -0.25 1.32 -4.15
C LYS A 345 0.55 0.20 -4.80
N PRO A 346 1.58 -0.36 -4.13
CA PRO A 346 2.29 -1.52 -4.65
C PRO A 346 1.36 -2.72 -4.85
N THR A 347 1.47 -3.37 -6.01
CA THR A 347 0.87 -4.67 -6.29
C THR A 347 1.84 -5.77 -5.88
N GLU A 348 1.35 -6.76 -5.13
CA GLU A 348 2.13 -7.93 -4.73
C GLU A 348 2.03 -9.03 -5.80
N ILE A 349 3.18 -9.52 -6.26
CA ILE A 349 3.30 -10.72 -7.09
C ILE A 349 3.89 -11.80 -6.19
N ARG A 350 3.12 -12.87 -5.94
CA ARG A 350 3.60 -14.07 -5.22
C ARG A 350 4.21 -15.04 -6.20
N LEU A 351 5.47 -15.41 -5.98
CA LEU A 351 6.23 -16.32 -6.80
C LEU A 351 6.35 -17.68 -6.09
N GLN A 352 5.85 -18.71 -6.77
CA GLN A 352 5.85 -20.08 -6.28
C GLN A 352 7.13 -20.80 -6.73
N PRO A 353 7.65 -21.76 -5.94
CA PRO A 353 8.86 -22.49 -6.28
C PRO A 353 8.67 -23.30 -7.57
N LYS A 354 9.73 -23.33 -8.37
CA LYS A 354 9.91 -24.09 -9.61
C LYS A 354 11.34 -24.65 -9.59
N GLU A 355 11.62 -25.62 -10.46
CA GLU A 355 12.97 -26.05 -10.84
C GLU A 355 14.03 -26.02 -9.71
N LYS A 356 14.22 -27.14 -9.01
CA LYS A 356 15.18 -27.30 -7.89
C LYS A 356 14.89 -26.50 -6.60
N ALA A 357 14.10 -25.43 -6.63
CA ALA A 357 13.71 -24.72 -5.41
C ALA A 357 12.98 -25.67 -4.44
N PRO A 358 13.24 -25.61 -3.12
CA PRO A 358 12.48 -26.32 -2.10
C PRO A 358 10.97 -26.11 -2.24
N ALA A 359 10.18 -27.16 -2.04
CA ALA A 359 8.71 -27.07 -2.11
C ALA A 359 8.10 -26.15 -1.02
N THR A 360 8.87 -25.82 0.02
CA THR A 360 8.48 -24.95 1.14
C THR A 360 9.03 -23.53 1.02
N SER A 361 9.83 -23.21 -0.01
CA SER A 361 10.28 -21.83 -0.24
C SER A 361 9.26 -21.06 -1.08
N SER A 362 9.29 -19.72 -1.00
CA SER A 362 8.48 -18.84 -1.84
C SER A 362 9.15 -17.47 -1.97
N ALA A 363 8.66 -16.62 -2.88
CA ALA A 363 9.10 -15.24 -2.93
C ALA A 363 7.92 -14.29 -3.16
N GLU A 364 8.08 -13.04 -2.74
CA GLU A 364 7.13 -11.95 -2.90
C GLU A 364 7.86 -10.73 -3.48
N VAL A 365 7.27 -10.12 -4.51
CA VAL A 365 7.79 -8.89 -5.11
C VAL A 365 6.66 -7.86 -5.14
N LYS A 366 6.89 -6.70 -4.52
CA LYS A 366 5.92 -5.59 -4.51
C LYS A 366 6.35 -4.52 -5.51
N ILE A 367 5.46 -4.13 -6.41
CA ILE A 367 5.75 -3.21 -7.51
C ILE A 367 4.68 -2.12 -7.64
N ASN A 368 5.11 -0.86 -7.73
CA ASN A 368 4.23 0.28 -8.00
C ASN A 368 3.93 0.40 -9.50
N LEU A 369 2.88 -0.28 -9.95
CA LEU A 369 2.54 -0.39 -11.38
C LEU A 369 2.06 0.94 -12.00
N SER A 370 1.65 1.94 -11.21
CA SER A 370 1.36 3.28 -11.76
C SER A 370 2.62 4.02 -12.24
N LYS A 371 3.81 3.59 -11.82
CA LYS A 371 5.11 4.14 -12.26
C LYS A 371 5.72 3.45 -13.47
N TRP A 372 5.12 2.38 -13.96
CA TRP A 372 5.72 1.52 -14.96
C TRP A 372 4.74 1.18 -16.08
N LYS A 373 5.15 1.41 -17.32
CA LYS A 373 4.42 0.93 -18.49
C LYS A 373 4.76 -0.53 -18.70
N ALA A 374 3.78 -1.42 -18.53
CA ALA A 374 3.96 -2.84 -18.81
C ALA A 374 4.28 -3.06 -20.30
N PRO A 375 5.24 -3.93 -20.66
CA PRO A 375 5.64 -4.16 -22.04
C PRO A 375 4.65 -5.08 -22.77
N SER A 376 4.56 -4.89 -24.09
CA SER A 376 3.81 -5.77 -25.00
C SER A 376 4.53 -7.09 -25.30
N GLU A 377 5.85 -7.15 -25.13
CA GLU A 377 6.67 -8.35 -25.33
C GLU A 377 7.53 -8.69 -24.11
N GLY A 378 7.86 -9.97 -23.94
CA GLY A 378 8.61 -10.47 -22.79
C GLY A 378 10.05 -9.99 -22.78
N VAL A 379 10.59 -9.68 -21.59
CA VAL A 379 11.94 -9.15 -21.41
C VAL A 379 12.80 -10.23 -20.75
N HIS A 380 13.76 -10.78 -21.50
CA HIS A 380 14.50 -11.99 -21.14
C HIS A 380 16.02 -11.79 -21.27
N GLY A 381 16.80 -12.76 -20.79
CA GLY A 381 18.26 -12.82 -20.98
C GLY A 381 19.08 -12.16 -19.88
N PHE A 382 18.52 -12.02 -18.68
CA PHE A 382 19.19 -11.43 -17.53
C PHE A 382 19.85 -12.48 -16.64
N ASP A 383 20.84 -12.02 -15.88
CA ASP A 383 21.69 -12.77 -14.97
C ASP A 383 21.97 -11.94 -13.69
N ARG A 384 22.74 -12.50 -12.74
CA ARG A 384 23.10 -11.78 -11.52
C ARG A 384 23.93 -10.50 -11.76
N ASN A 385 24.66 -10.41 -12.88
CA ASN A 385 25.49 -9.24 -13.19
C ASN A 385 24.65 -8.07 -13.75
N THR A 386 23.43 -8.36 -14.22
CA THR A 386 22.52 -7.40 -14.85
C THR A 386 21.27 -7.11 -14.02
N THR A 387 20.79 -8.05 -13.19
CA THR A 387 19.57 -7.91 -12.36
C THR A 387 19.71 -8.49 -10.95
N GLY A 388 20.93 -8.60 -10.43
CA GLY A 388 21.21 -9.15 -9.10
C GLY A 388 20.42 -8.48 -7.99
N ILE A 389 19.81 -9.31 -7.14
CA ILE A 389 19.06 -8.95 -5.94
C ILE A 389 20.02 -8.99 -4.74
N ASN A 390 19.90 -8.06 -3.81
CA ASN A 390 20.72 -8.02 -2.59
C ASN A 390 20.31 -9.13 -1.61
N ASP A 391 21.28 -9.68 -0.88
CA ASP A 391 21.05 -10.78 0.08
C ASP A 391 20.14 -10.39 1.26
N ASN A 392 19.97 -9.09 1.53
CA ASN A 392 19.00 -8.59 2.52
C ASN A 392 17.53 -8.88 2.16
N CYS A 393 17.26 -9.23 0.89
CA CYS A 393 15.95 -9.69 0.44
C CYS A 393 15.69 -11.16 0.82
N ILE A 394 16.73 -11.93 1.17
CA ILE A 394 16.64 -13.34 1.58
C ILE A 394 16.31 -13.42 3.07
N GLN A 395 15.06 -13.81 3.35
CA GLN A 395 14.47 -13.77 4.68
C GLN A 395 14.99 -14.90 5.56
N GLN A 396 15.74 -14.54 6.59
CA GLN A 396 16.34 -15.47 7.53
C GLN A 396 15.30 -16.00 8.52
N LYS A 397 15.44 -17.25 8.96
CA LYS A 397 14.61 -17.80 10.04
C LYS A 397 14.90 -17.05 11.35
N GLU A 398 13.85 -16.69 12.06
CA GLU A 398 13.94 -15.96 13.33
C GLU A 398 12.81 -16.41 14.27
N LEU A 399 13.06 -16.35 15.56
CA LEU A 399 12.05 -16.56 16.59
C LEU A 399 11.74 -15.21 17.21
N ILE A 400 10.49 -14.75 17.08
CA ILE A 400 10.07 -13.42 17.54
C ILE A 400 9.26 -13.60 18.82
N LEU A 401 9.84 -13.17 19.94
CA LEU A 401 9.25 -13.16 21.28
C LEU A 401 9.35 -11.75 21.86
N THR A 402 8.42 -11.37 22.75
CA THR A 402 8.56 -10.16 23.59
C THR A 402 9.62 -10.39 24.66
N GLU A 403 10.24 -9.31 25.16
CA GLU A 403 11.30 -9.35 26.16
C GLU A 403 10.85 -10.07 27.44
N TYR A 404 9.59 -9.89 27.85
CA TYR A 404 8.99 -10.62 28.97
C TYR A 404 7.54 -11.03 28.70
N THR A 405 7.01 -11.89 29.59
CA THR A 405 5.59 -12.22 29.74
C THR A 405 5.27 -12.38 31.24
N PRO A 406 4.36 -11.57 31.81
CA PRO A 406 3.89 -11.77 33.17
C PRO A 406 3.00 -13.02 33.31
N VAL A 407 3.09 -13.70 34.45
CA VAL A 407 2.31 -14.90 34.80
C VAL A 407 1.86 -14.80 36.25
N VAL A 408 0.55 -14.81 36.47
CA VAL A 408 -0.04 -14.73 37.82
C VAL A 408 -0.01 -16.10 38.49
N GLU A 409 0.32 -16.13 39.79
CA GLU A 409 0.32 -17.35 40.58
C GLU A 409 -1.04 -18.11 40.52
N GLY A 410 -0.98 -19.37 40.10
CA GLY A 410 -2.15 -20.23 39.95
C GLY A 410 -2.92 -20.08 38.62
N VAL A 411 -2.52 -19.15 37.74
CA VAL A 411 -3.12 -18.97 36.40
C VAL A 411 -2.10 -19.36 35.34
N ASP A 412 -2.33 -20.47 34.65
CA ASP A 412 -1.41 -20.95 33.62
C ASP A 412 -1.69 -20.34 32.24
N ILE A 413 -0.65 -19.77 31.65
CA ILE A 413 -0.61 -19.27 30.27
C ILE A 413 0.17 -20.31 29.46
N VAL A 414 -0.43 -20.81 28.39
CA VAL A 414 0.23 -21.75 27.47
C VAL A 414 0.64 -21.00 26.22
N GLN A 415 1.95 -20.99 25.92
CA GLN A 415 2.47 -20.40 24.68
C GLN A 415 2.78 -21.46 23.62
N TYR A 416 2.42 -21.18 22.36
CA TYR A 416 2.64 -22.06 21.22
C TYR A 416 3.80 -21.55 20.37
N ALA A 417 4.95 -22.24 20.45
CA ALA A 417 6.20 -21.82 19.81
C ALA A 417 6.09 -21.59 18.30
N GLU A 418 5.21 -22.33 17.60
CA GLU A 418 4.95 -22.17 16.16
C GLU A 418 4.52 -20.75 15.78
N ASN A 419 3.92 -20.01 16.71
CA ASN A 419 3.47 -18.62 16.52
C ASN A 419 4.62 -17.60 16.61
N ALA A 420 5.83 -18.00 17.00
CA ALA A 420 7.02 -17.14 17.03
C ALA A 420 7.93 -17.30 15.80
N LEU A 421 7.85 -18.43 15.09
CA LEU A 421 8.76 -18.74 13.98
C LEU A 421 8.29 -18.08 12.67
N ILE A 422 9.12 -17.18 12.16
CA ILE A 422 8.98 -16.55 10.86
C ILE A 422 9.85 -17.27 9.81
N ASN A 423 9.45 -17.22 8.55
CA ASN A 423 10.23 -17.67 7.38
C ASN A 423 10.48 -19.19 7.34
N SER A 424 9.68 -19.97 8.09
CA SER A 424 9.61 -21.43 8.02
C SER A 424 8.27 -21.95 8.59
N ALA A 425 7.79 -23.07 8.02
CA ALA A 425 6.57 -23.77 8.43
C ALA A 425 6.80 -25.22 8.90
N MET A 426 8.04 -25.75 8.81
CA MET A 426 8.33 -27.18 9.02
C MET A 426 9.49 -27.50 9.98
N ASP A 427 10.06 -26.50 10.66
CA ASP A 427 11.11 -26.75 11.66
C ASP A 427 10.53 -27.19 13.02
N ASN A 428 11.17 -28.18 13.65
CA ASN A 428 10.91 -28.52 15.04
C ASN A 428 11.51 -27.42 15.94
N ILE A 429 10.66 -26.62 16.55
CA ILE A 429 11.05 -25.69 17.62
C ILE A 429 11.12 -26.48 18.94
N VAL A 430 12.14 -26.19 19.74
CA VAL A 430 12.37 -26.82 21.05
C VAL A 430 12.61 -25.75 22.12
N LEU A 431 12.15 -26.04 23.33
CA LEU A 431 12.52 -25.29 24.53
C LEU A 431 13.90 -25.79 24.98
N LEU A 432 14.85 -24.86 25.11
CA LEU A 432 16.16 -25.11 25.69
C LEU A 432 16.07 -24.95 27.21
N GLU A 433 16.10 -26.06 27.93
CA GLU A 433 16.06 -26.11 29.40
C GLU A 433 17.43 -25.69 29.98
N GLN A 434 17.47 -25.25 31.25
CA GLN A 434 18.70 -24.73 31.90
C GLN A 434 19.87 -25.74 31.95
N ASN A 435 19.56 -27.04 31.90
CA ASN A 435 20.55 -28.12 31.87
C ASN A 435 21.12 -28.38 30.45
N GLY A 436 20.66 -27.66 29.43
CA GLY A 436 21.05 -27.82 28.03
C GLY A 436 20.26 -28.89 27.28
N GLU A 437 19.22 -29.48 27.87
CA GLU A 437 18.34 -30.43 27.18
C GLU A 437 17.28 -29.70 26.33
N ASN A 438 16.96 -30.30 25.18
CA ASN A 438 15.92 -29.81 24.27
C ASN A 438 14.60 -30.53 24.54
N LYS A 439 13.53 -29.77 24.71
CA LYS A 439 12.17 -30.28 24.98
C LYS A 439 11.18 -29.88 23.90
N SER A 440 10.35 -30.83 23.48
CA SER A 440 9.30 -30.61 22.48
C SER A 440 8.30 -29.54 22.93
N THR A 441 7.96 -28.61 22.03
CA THR A 441 6.97 -27.55 22.27
C THR A 441 5.60 -27.83 21.62
N LYS A 442 5.40 -29.02 21.03
CA LYS A 442 4.20 -29.34 20.20
C LYS A 442 2.88 -29.31 20.96
N GLU A 443 2.90 -29.55 22.26
CA GLU A 443 1.71 -29.47 23.13
C GLU A 443 1.48 -28.05 23.71
N GLY A 444 2.36 -27.09 23.37
CA GLY A 444 2.45 -25.79 24.01
C GLY A 444 3.32 -25.80 25.27
N ILE A 445 3.68 -24.60 25.73
CA ILE A 445 4.59 -24.39 26.86
C ILE A 445 3.82 -23.69 27.99
N SER A 446 3.59 -24.43 29.07
CA SER A 446 3.03 -23.92 30.33
C SER A 446 4.03 -22.97 30.99
N LEU A 447 3.71 -21.67 31.03
CA LEU A 447 4.55 -20.65 31.64
C LEU A 447 4.47 -20.65 33.17
N LEU A 448 3.40 -21.18 33.76
CA LEU A 448 3.31 -21.34 35.22
C LEU A 448 4.43 -22.24 35.74
N LYS A 449 4.81 -23.27 34.97
CA LYS A 449 5.89 -24.24 35.29
C LYS A 449 7.32 -23.71 35.03
N GLN A 450 7.49 -22.55 34.39
CA GLN A 450 8.80 -21.96 34.15
C GLN A 450 9.23 -21.12 35.36
N ASN A 451 10.46 -21.30 35.84
CA ASN A 451 11.02 -20.57 36.99
C ASN A 451 12.07 -19.50 36.59
N SER A 452 12.28 -19.31 35.29
CA SER A 452 13.23 -18.37 34.70
C SER A 452 12.76 -17.99 33.29
N SER A 453 13.57 -17.21 32.58
CA SER A 453 13.45 -16.98 31.15
C SER A 453 13.23 -18.28 30.36
N MET A 454 12.28 -18.25 29.44
CA MET A 454 12.03 -19.30 28.46
C MET A 454 12.90 -19.04 27.22
N THR A 455 13.68 -20.02 26.76
CA THR A 455 14.51 -19.89 25.54
C THR A 455 14.06 -20.90 24.49
N LEU A 456 13.64 -20.41 23.32
CA LEU A 456 13.27 -21.24 22.18
C LEU A 456 14.43 -21.31 21.18
N THR A 457 14.59 -22.46 20.53
CA THR A 457 15.56 -22.64 19.44
C THR A 457 15.07 -23.67 18.42
N LEU A 458 15.66 -23.69 17.22
CA LEU A 458 15.38 -24.71 16.21
C LEU A 458 16.25 -25.96 16.46
N GLU A 459 15.64 -27.15 16.42
CA GLU A 459 16.30 -28.43 16.71
C GLU A 459 17.56 -28.66 15.86
N LYS A 460 17.52 -28.24 14.58
CA LYS A 460 18.59 -28.43 13.58
C LYS A 460 19.46 -27.18 13.35
N GLU A 461 19.05 -26.02 13.84
CA GLU A 461 19.66 -24.70 13.58
C GLU A 461 19.75 -23.91 14.88
N GLN A 462 20.55 -24.40 15.83
CA GLN A 462 20.60 -23.90 17.22
C GLN A 462 21.15 -22.47 17.38
N ASN A 463 21.64 -21.86 16.29
CA ASN A 463 21.95 -20.44 16.20
C ASN A 463 20.70 -19.57 16.12
N VAL A 464 19.59 -20.09 15.57
CA VAL A 464 18.28 -19.42 15.58
C VAL A 464 17.65 -19.67 16.94
N LYS A 465 17.68 -18.64 17.80
CA LYS A 465 17.16 -18.70 19.17
C LYS A 465 16.64 -17.35 19.63
N ALA A 466 15.65 -17.38 20.51
CA ALA A 466 15.13 -16.20 21.19
C ALA A 466 14.71 -16.56 22.62
N SER A 467 14.71 -15.56 23.50
CA SER A 467 14.35 -15.71 24.90
C SER A 467 13.27 -14.70 25.30
N THR A 468 12.47 -15.05 26.30
CA THR A 468 11.51 -14.16 26.97
C THR A 468 11.54 -14.41 28.47
N ASP A 469 11.57 -13.35 29.27
CA ASP A 469 11.60 -13.40 30.72
C ASP A 469 10.21 -13.66 31.30
N ILE A 470 10.13 -14.59 32.25
CA ILE A 470 8.86 -14.97 32.88
C ILE A 470 8.74 -14.24 34.23
N ILE A 471 7.98 -13.15 34.23
CA ILE A 471 7.74 -12.35 35.44
C ILE A 471 6.64 -13.02 36.25
N LYS A 472 6.93 -13.46 37.47
CA LYS A 472 5.93 -14.01 38.39
C LYS A 472 5.23 -12.87 39.12
N VAL A 473 3.91 -12.80 38.96
CA VAL A 473 3.03 -11.80 39.57
C VAL A 473 2.23 -12.47 40.68
N LYS A 474 2.18 -11.86 41.85
CA LYS A 474 1.43 -12.41 42.99
C LYS A 474 -0.06 -12.48 42.70
N LYS A 475 -0.74 -13.50 43.22
CA LYS A 475 -2.19 -13.60 43.07
C LYS A 475 -2.91 -12.42 43.75
N GLU A 476 -2.41 -11.96 44.88
CA GLU A 476 -2.95 -10.81 45.63
C GLU A 476 -2.58 -9.43 45.06
N ALA A 477 -1.86 -9.34 43.93
CA ALA A 477 -1.52 -8.06 43.31
C ALA A 477 -2.78 -7.24 43.00
N GLY A 478 -2.91 -6.06 43.62
CA GLY A 478 -4.10 -5.21 43.45
C GLY A 478 -5.34 -5.63 44.23
N ALA A 479 -5.26 -6.59 45.16
CA ALA A 479 -6.40 -7.00 45.99
C ALA A 479 -7.08 -5.79 46.67
N GLY A 480 -8.41 -5.71 46.56
CA GLY A 480 -9.23 -4.61 47.07
C GLY A 480 -9.18 -3.32 46.25
N LYS A 481 -8.40 -3.25 45.16
CA LYS A 481 -8.42 -2.13 44.19
C LYS A 481 -9.45 -2.40 43.09
N GLU A 482 -9.92 -1.31 42.48
CA GLU A 482 -10.65 -1.31 41.21
C GLU A 482 -9.87 -0.47 40.19
N LYS A 483 -9.85 -0.90 38.93
CA LYS A 483 -9.15 -0.19 37.83
C LYS A 483 -10.08 0.03 36.63
N THR A 484 -10.07 1.24 36.08
CA THR A 484 -10.85 1.57 34.88
C THR A 484 -10.07 1.22 33.62
N VAL A 485 -10.63 0.37 32.76
CA VAL A 485 -9.95 -0.18 31.58
C VAL A 485 -10.76 0.08 30.31
N LEU A 486 -10.07 0.58 29.28
CA LEU A 486 -10.62 0.75 27.93
C LEU A 486 -10.02 -0.28 26.98
N PHE A 487 -10.86 -1.05 26.29
CA PHE A 487 -10.42 -1.94 25.21
C PHE A 487 -10.65 -1.29 23.84
N LEU A 488 -9.59 -0.90 23.15
CA LEU A 488 -9.63 -0.36 21.79
C LEU A 488 -9.22 -1.43 20.78
N GLY A 489 -9.96 -1.59 19.69
CA GLY A 489 -9.52 -2.49 18.63
C GLY A 489 -10.50 -2.75 17.50
N ASP A 490 -10.32 -3.91 16.88
CA ASP A 490 -10.98 -4.31 15.65
C ASP A 490 -12.14 -5.31 15.87
N SER A 491 -12.31 -6.29 14.96
CA SER A 491 -13.29 -7.36 15.08
C SER A 491 -13.06 -8.27 16.29
N LEU A 492 -11.81 -8.49 16.72
CA LEU A 492 -11.48 -9.33 17.87
C LEU A 492 -12.02 -8.74 19.18
N ILE A 493 -12.03 -7.42 19.30
CA ILE A 493 -12.70 -6.70 20.39
C ILE A 493 -14.22 -6.63 20.13
N ASN A 494 -14.65 -6.37 18.88
CA ASN A 494 -16.07 -6.22 18.53
C ASN A 494 -16.92 -7.49 18.69
N GLU A 495 -16.34 -8.69 18.69
CA GLU A 495 -17.08 -9.91 19.06
C GLU A 495 -17.56 -9.91 20.52
N ASN A 496 -17.01 -9.03 21.37
CA ASN A 496 -17.36 -8.86 22.79
C ASN A 496 -17.12 -10.12 23.66
N ILE A 497 -16.48 -11.16 23.11
CA ILE A 497 -16.12 -12.40 23.83
C ILE A 497 -14.80 -12.22 24.59
N TYR A 498 -13.75 -11.72 23.94
CA TYR A 498 -12.43 -11.56 24.55
C TYR A 498 -12.43 -10.65 25.79
N THR A 499 -13.10 -9.50 25.71
CA THR A 499 -13.27 -8.57 26.85
C THR A 499 -14.08 -9.20 27.98
N ASN A 500 -15.09 -10.01 27.65
CA ASN A 500 -15.86 -10.77 28.63
C ASN A 500 -14.99 -11.80 29.36
N CYS A 501 -14.15 -12.55 28.63
CA CYS A 501 -13.22 -13.51 29.23
C CYS A 501 -12.20 -12.83 30.17
N VAL A 502 -11.81 -11.57 29.93
CA VAL A 502 -10.98 -10.80 30.88
C VAL A 502 -11.79 -10.41 32.11
N LYS A 503 -13.02 -9.87 31.94
CA LYS A 503 -13.94 -9.54 33.04
C LYS A 503 -14.19 -10.76 33.95
N GLU A 504 -14.49 -11.92 33.37
CA GLU A 504 -14.73 -13.18 34.10
C GLU A 504 -13.52 -13.70 34.91
N LEU A 505 -12.29 -13.26 34.61
CA LEU A 505 -11.11 -13.56 35.43
C LEU A 505 -11.08 -12.66 36.67
N PHE A 506 -11.39 -11.37 36.53
CA PHE A 506 -11.46 -10.41 37.64
C PHE A 506 -12.69 -10.62 38.54
N GLU A 507 -13.83 -11.10 38.02
CA GLU A 507 -14.98 -11.54 38.83
C GLU A 507 -14.64 -12.70 39.80
N LYS A 508 -13.47 -13.35 39.64
CA LYS A 508 -12.95 -14.45 40.46
C LYS A 508 -11.66 -14.06 41.19
N ASP A 509 -11.28 -12.79 41.16
CA ASP A 509 -10.08 -12.21 41.77
C ASP A 509 -10.46 -11.28 42.93
N ASP A 510 -9.49 -10.92 43.78
CA ASP A 510 -9.70 -9.93 44.85
C ASP A 510 -9.59 -8.48 44.33
N MET A 511 -9.09 -8.29 43.11
CA MET A 511 -9.08 -7.03 42.35
C MET A 511 -10.25 -6.97 41.36
N ASN A 512 -10.87 -5.79 41.19
CA ASN A 512 -11.93 -5.56 40.21
C ASN A 512 -11.45 -4.70 39.03
N ILE A 513 -12.18 -4.77 37.91
CA ILE A 513 -12.05 -3.84 36.78
C ILE A 513 -13.39 -3.25 36.37
N HIS A 514 -13.39 -1.98 35.95
CA HIS A 514 -14.52 -1.30 35.34
C HIS A 514 -14.24 -1.05 33.86
N LEU A 515 -15.08 -1.58 32.97
CA LEU A 515 -14.90 -1.45 31.52
C LEU A 515 -15.68 -0.25 30.97
N ILE A 516 -14.99 0.59 30.19
CA ILE A 516 -15.59 1.77 29.52
C ILE A 516 -15.55 1.66 27.99
N GLY A 517 -16.46 2.36 27.31
CA GLY A 517 -16.65 2.28 25.86
C GLY A 517 -18.09 2.60 25.40
N THR A 518 -18.23 2.98 24.13
CA THR A 518 -19.50 3.27 23.44
C THR A 518 -20.13 2.05 22.77
N ARG A 519 -19.45 0.90 22.79
CA ARG A 519 -19.89 -0.36 22.18
C ARG A 519 -19.83 -1.51 23.20
N GLY A 520 -20.47 -2.63 22.86
CA GLY A 520 -20.55 -3.80 23.73
C GLY A 520 -21.90 -3.91 24.44
N THR A 521 -21.90 -4.56 25.60
CA THR A 521 -23.03 -4.60 26.53
C THR A 521 -22.77 -3.65 27.70
N GLU A 522 -23.81 -3.32 28.49
CA GLU A 522 -23.66 -2.34 29.58
C GLU A 522 -22.60 -2.73 30.63
N GLU A 523 -22.42 -4.03 30.88
CA GLU A 523 -21.41 -4.57 31.80
C GLU A 523 -20.06 -4.89 31.15
N ASN A 524 -19.98 -4.86 29.82
CA ASN A 524 -18.78 -5.21 29.06
C ASN A 524 -18.67 -4.26 27.87
N LYS A 525 -18.24 -3.04 28.20
CA LYS A 525 -18.07 -1.94 27.26
C LYS A 525 -16.69 -1.95 26.63
N HIS A 526 -16.62 -1.54 25.37
CA HIS A 526 -15.38 -1.52 24.60
C HIS A 526 -15.47 -0.56 23.41
N GLU A 527 -14.33 -0.36 22.73
CA GLU A 527 -14.16 0.40 21.50
C GLU A 527 -13.62 -0.51 20.38
N GLY A 528 -14.39 -1.54 20.08
CA GLY A 528 -14.10 -2.55 19.06
C GLY A 528 -14.93 -2.34 17.81
N ARG A 529 -14.31 -2.29 16.62
CA ARG A 529 -15.01 -2.09 15.34
C ARG A 529 -14.52 -3.07 14.29
N GLY A 530 -15.42 -3.93 13.79
CA GLY A 530 -15.06 -4.95 12.80
C GLY A 530 -14.48 -4.36 11.52
N GLY A 531 -13.31 -4.85 11.10
CA GLY A 531 -12.62 -4.40 9.88
C GLY A 531 -11.95 -3.02 9.97
N TRP A 532 -11.79 -2.47 11.19
CA TRP A 532 -11.08 -1.21 11.41
C TRP A 532 -9.60 -1.43 11.71
N SER A 533 -8.78 -0.50 11.22
CA SER A 533 -7.33 -0.39 11.38
C SER A 533 -6.96 0.80 12.28
N ALA A 534 -5.68 0.94 12.67
CA ALA A 534 -5.22 2.15 13.36
C ALA A 534 -5.38 3.41 12.47
N TYR A 535 -5.20 3.26 11.16
CA TYR A 535 -5.54 4.32 10.19
C TYR A 535 -7.01 4.74 10.24
N ASP A 536 -7.95 3.78 10.29
CA ASP A 536 -9.38 4.12 10.30
C ASP A 536 -9.74 4.91 11.57
N TYR A 537 -9.18 4.51 12.71
CA TYR A 537 -9.30 5.28 13.95
C TYR A 537 -8.72 6.69 13.83
N CYS A 538 -7.61 6.88 13.10
CA CYS A 538 -6.99 8.19 12.93
C CYS A 538 -7.64 9.11 11.89
N ASN A 539 -8.33 8.57 10.87
CA ASN A 539 -8.70 9.33 9.67
C ASN A 539 -10.16 9.15 9.22
N GLU A 540 -10.81 8.00 9.49
CA GLU A 540 -12.13 7.69 8.92
C GLU A 540 -13.27 8.01 9.90
N GLN A 541 -14.18 8.89 9.49
CA GLN A 541 -15.31 9.32 10.34
C GLN A 541 -16.38 8.23 10.48
N THR A 542 -16.62 7.45 9.42
CA THR A 542 -17.57 6.34 9.39
C THR A 542 -17.11 5.23 8.45
N LYS A 543 -17.14 3.97 8.90
CA LYS A 543 -16.78 2.80 8.09
C LYS A 543 -17.54 1.56 8.56
N TYR A 544 -18.07 0.78 7.61
CA TYR A 544 -18.89 -0.42 7.85
C TYR A 544 -20.07 -0.23 8.82
N GLY A 545 -20.71 0.94 8.81
CA GLY A 545 -21.83 1.27 9.70
C GLY A 545 -21.43 1.69 11.11
N PHE A 546 -20.12 1.73 11.43
CA PHE A 546 -19.62 2.30 12.68
C PHE A 546 -19.22 3.76 12.48
N THR A 547 -19.43 4.57 13.53
CA THR A 547 -18.93 5.95 13.63
C THR A 547 -17.69 5.97 14.53
N ASN A 548 -16.75 6.86 14.22
CA ASN A 548 -15.55 7.10 15.00
C ASN A 548 -15.83 8.11 16.14
N PRO A 549 -15.75 7.72 17.43
CA PRO A 549 -16.00 8.62 18.55
C PRO A 549 -14.75 9.39 18.97
N PHE A 550 -13.58 9.07 18.39
CA PHE A 550 -12.30 9.73 18.66
C PHE A 550 -11.99 10.87 17.67
N LEU A 551 -12.68 10.98 16.53
CA LEU A 551 -12.41 12.08 15.60
C LEU A 551 -13.01 13.40 16.07
N ASN A 552 -12.12 14.36 16.33
CA ASN A 552 -12.44 15.76 16.52
C ASN A 552 -11.80 16.57 15.38
N ASN A 553 -12.60 17.25 14.57
CA ASN A 553 -12.14 18.00 13.40
C ASN A 553 -11.22 17.19 12.44
N GLY A 554 -11.52 15.90 12.25
CA GLY A 554 -10.78 15.02 11.35
C GLY A 554 -9.44 14.52 11.90
N LYS A 555 -9.23 14.54 13.22
CA LYS A 555 -8.05 13.98 13.89
C LYS A 555 -8.44 13.16 15.10
N PHE A 556 -7.67 12.11 15.41
CA PHE A 556 -7.80 11.36 16.66
C PHE A 556 -7.55 12.29 17.87
N ASP A 557 -8.50 12.32 18.80
CA ASP A 557 -8.49 13.16 19.99
C ASP A 557 -9.11 12.37 21.16
N PHE A 558 -8.23 11.77 21.97
CA PHE A 558 -8.63 11.00 23.14
C PHE A 558 -9.29 11.87 24.22
N GLY A 559 -8.86 13.13 24.37
CA GLY A 559 -9.45 14.06 25.33
C GLY A 559 -10.89 14.45 24.96
N TYR A 560 -11.16 14.64 23.67
CA TYR A 560 -12.51 14.81 23.15
C TYR A 560 -13.37 13.56 23.40
N TYR A 561 -12.84 12.36 23.14
CA TYR A 561 -13.55 11.11 23.42
C TYR A 561 -13.95 10.97 24.89
N MET A 562 -12.99 11.13 25.82
CA MET A 562 -13.24 11.01 27.27
C MET A 562 -14.29 12.02 27.74
N LYS A 563 -14.19 13.28 27.28
CA LYS A 563 -15.13 14.35 27.59
C LYS A 563 -16.53 14.12 27.01
N SER A 564 -16.63 13.60 25.78
CA SER A 564 -17.91 13.47 25.06
C SER A 564 -18.77 12.31 25.57
N ASN A 565 -18.19 11.42 26.38
CA ASN A 565 -18.86 10.27 26.99
C ASN A 565 -18.90 10.38 28.54
N ASP A 566 -18.59 11.57 29.09
CA ASP A 566 -18.59 11.87 30.53
C ASP A 566 -17.72 10.92 31.38
N TYR A 567 -16.62 10.38 30.82
CA TYR A 567 -15.70 9.52 31.55
C TYR A 567 -14.76 10.32 32.46
N ALA A 568 -14.75 9.98 33.75
CA ALA A 568 -13.96 10.67 34.76
C ALA A 568 -12.44 10.38 34.70
N GLY A 569 -12.05 9.27 34.06
CA GLY A 569 -10.66 8.85 33.90
C GLY A 569 -10.58 7.44 33.33
N VAL A 570 -9.35 6.97 33.11
CA VAL A 570 -9.00 5.60 32.73
C VAL A 570 -7.62 5.32 33.31
N ASP A 571 -7.40 4.10 33.82
CA ASP A 571 -6.07 3.66 34.28
C ASP A 571 -5.30 3.03 33.12
N TYR A 572 -5.93 2.07 32.42
CA TYR A 572 -5.28 1.24 31.41
C TYR A 572 -6.05 1.24 30.08
N VAL A 573 -5.32 1.30 28.97
CA VAL A 573 -5.88 1.14 27.62
C VAL A 573 -5.26 -0.11 26.98
N VAL A 574 -6.10 -1.12 26.69
CA VAL A 574 -5.68 -2.33 25.97
C VAL A 574 -5.97 -2.12 24.49
N ILE A 575 -4.95 -2.27 23.64
CA ILE A 575 -5.04 -1.98 22.20
C ILE A 575 -4.75 -3.25 21.40
N SER A 576 -5.75 -3.71 20.64
CA SER A 576 -5.64 -4.83 19.69
C SER A 576 -5.97 -4.34 18.26
N LEU A 577 -4.92 -3.95 17.52
CA LEU A 577 -4.99 -3.42 16.15
C LEU A 577 -3.83 -3.99 15.30
N GLY A 578 -3.70 -3.57 14.04
CA GLY A 578 -2.63 -4.00 13.13
C GLY A 578 -3.07 -5.09 12.15
N VAL A 579 -4.02 -5.96 12.51
CA VAL A 579 -4.48 -7.03 11.60
C VAL A 579 -5.14 -6.45 10.34
N ASN A 580 -5.98 -5.43 10.47
CA ASN A 580 -6.64 -4.81 9.32
C ASN A 580 -5.76 -3.80 8.59
N ASP A 581 -4.78 -3.20 9.28
CA ASP A 581 -3.71 -2.40 8.70
C ASP A 581 -2.87 -3.24 7.71
N LEU A 582 -2.65 -4.53 8.01
CA LEU A 582 -1.92 -5.43 7.10
C LEU A 582 -2.81 -6.04 6.00
N ASN A 583 -4.08 -6.35 6.30
CA ASN A 583 -4.93 -7.17 5.43
C ASN A 583 -6.01 -6.42 4.64
N ILE A 584 -6.41 -5.21 5.04
CA ILE A 584 -7.57 -4.49 4.48
C ILE A 584 -7.19 -3.10 3.98
N VAL A 585 -6.48 -2.32 4.80
CA VAL A 585 -6.05 -0.98 4.42
C VAL A 585 -4.68 -1.08 3.78
N GLY A 586 -4.63 -0.99 2.45
CA GLY A 586 -3.37 -1.05 1.71
C GLY A 586 -2.46 0.15 2.00
N HIS A 587 -1.71 0.06 3.09
CA HIS A 587 -0.65 0.96 3.53
C HIS A 587 0.64 0.72 2.73
N ASN A 588 1.54 1.70 2.72
CA ASN A 588 2.75 1.67 1.92
C ASN A 588 3.95 1.08 2.68
N SER A 589 3.92 1.06 4.01
CA SER A 589 4.99 0.49 4.86
C SER A 589 4.51 0.24 6.30
N HIS A 590 5.26 -0.58 7.08
CA HIS A 590 5.00 -0.71 8.52
C HIS A 590 5.23 0.61 9.28
N SER A 591 6.17 1.46 8.83
CA SER A 591 6.43 2.77 9.44
C SER A 591 5.23 3.73 9.34
N GLU A 592 4.43 3.60 8.28
CA GLU A 592 3.15 4.31 8.15
C GLU A 592 2.17 3.87 9.25
N ILE A 593 2.07 2.56 9.47
CA ILE A 593 1.21 1.96 10.51
C ILE A 593 1.67 2.39 11.92
N ILE A 594 2.97 2.35 12.21
CA ILE A 594 3.57 2.86 13.46
C ILE A 594 3.20 4.34 13.69
N GLY A 595 3.16 5.15 12.64
CA GLY A 595 2.73 6.55 12.74
C GLY A 595 1.29 6.72 13.27
N TYR A 596 0.38 5.80 12.93
CA TYR A 596 -0.99 5.82 13.48
C TYR A 596 -1.04 5.33 14.93
N PHE A 597 -0.25 4.31 15.30
CA PHE A 597 -0.11 3.91 16.71
C PHE A 597 0.45 5.04 17.57
N ASN A 598 1.53 5.71 17.14
CA ASN A 598 2.09 6.87 17.83
C ASN A 598 1.06 8.00 17.96
N THR A 599 0.27 8.29 16.90
CA THR A 599 -0.83 9.28 16.96
C THR A 599 -1.87 8.95 18.04
N ILE A 600 -2.21 7.67 18.21
CA ILE A 600 -3.15 7.21 19.25
C ILE A 600 -2.51 7.34 20.64
N PHE A 601 -1.27 6.87 20.81
CA PHE A 601 -0.59 6.83 22.11
C PHE A 601 -0.27 8.24 22.63
N ASP A 602 0.25 9.12 21.75
CA ASP A 602 0.51 10.53 22.07
C ASP A 602 -0.77 11.24 22.51
N SER A 603 -1.91 10.95 21.87
CA SER A 603 -3.20 11.55 22.25
C SER A 603 -3.71 11.05 23.61
N ILE A 604 -3.51 9.76 23.92
CA ILE A 604 -3.83 9.18 25.24
C ILE A 604 -2.96 9.83 26.33
N HIS A 605 -1.64 9.88 26.15
CA HIS A 605 -0.73 10.47 27.12
C HIS A 605 -0.84 12.01 27.22
N GLN A 606 -1.28 12.68 26.15
CA GLN A 606 -1.63 14.11 26.19
C GLN A 606 -2.85 14.38 27.09
N TYR A 607 -3.83 13.45 27.14
CA TYR A 607 -4.95 13.54 28.07
C TYR A 607 -4.50 13.22 29.51
N ASN A 608 -3.74 12.14 29.72
CA ASN A 608 -3.07 11.84 30.99
C ASN A 608 -1.84 10.94 30.79
N ALA A 609 -0.66 11.42 31.16
CA ALA A 609 0.62 10.71 31.00
C ALA A 609 0.79 9.52 31.97
N ASP A 610 -0.03 9.40 33.01
CA ASP A 610 0.02 8.27 33.93
C ASP A 610 -0.70 7.01 33.40
N ILE A 611 -1.52 7.14 32.36
CA ILE A 611 -2.21 6.01 31.72
C ILE A 611 -1.19 4.98 31.22
N LYS A 612 -1.48 3.69 31.40
CA LYS A 612 -0.64 2.61 30.83
C LYS A 612 -1.33 1.96 29.64
N ILE A 613 -0.58 1.78 28.55
CA ILE A 613 -1.05 1.20 27.30
C ILE A 613 -0.53 -0.23 27.20
N ILE A 614 -1.43 -1.22 27.19
CA ILE A 614 -1.10 -2.61 26.86
C ILE A 614 -1.33 -2.79 25.36
N LEU A 615 -0.25 -2.77 24.59
CA LEU A 615 -0.29 -3.03 23.15
C LEU A 615 -0.20 -4.54 22.91
N ASN A 616 -1.29 -5.14 22.44
CA ASN A 616 -1.31 -6.55 22.07
C ASN A 616 -0.68 -6.75 20.69
N THR A 617 0.15 -7.79 20.56
CA THR A 617 0.66 -8.23 19.25
C THR A 617 -0.48 -8.73 18.35
N PRO A 618 -0.38 -8.56 17.01
CA PRO A 618 -1.36 -9.11 16.06
C PRO A 618 -1.56 -10.61 16.28
N THR A 619 -2.80 -11.06 16.41
CA THR A 619 -3.11 -12.49 16.60
C THR A 619 -2.58 -13.33 15.44
N MET A 620 -2.14 -14.55 15.71
CA MET A 620 -1.75 -15.47 14.63
C MET A 620 -2.97 -16.12 13.97
N LEU A 621 -2.74 -16.67 12.78
CA LEU A 621 -3.74 -17.35 11.95
C LEU A 621 -3.85 -18.83 12.31
N PHE A 622 -4.94 -19.46 11.87
CA PHE A 622 -4.99 -20.92 11.75
C PHE A 622 -3.86 -21.40 10.82
N SER A 623 -3.03 -22.33 11.26
CA SER A 623 -1.84 -22.79 10.52
C SER A 623 -2.20 -23.70 9.34
N THR A 624 -1.82 -23.27 8.15
CA THR A 624 -1.96 -23.98 6.87
C THR A 624 -1.09 -23.28 5.82
N GLU A 625 -0.63 -24.02 4.80
CA GLU A 625 0.17 -23.50 3.67
C GLU A 625 -0.42 -22.22 3.05
N SER A 626 -1.75 -22.11 3.01
CA SER A 626 -2.45 -20.92 2.46
C SER A 626 -2.36 -19.65 3.33
N THR A 627 -1.94 -19.78 4.59
CA THR A 627 -1.83 -18.68 5.57
C THR A 627 -0.39 -18.29 5.90
N ASP A 628 0.62 -19.06 5.50
CA ASP A 628 2.02 -18.86 5.89
C ASP A 628 2.56 -17.47 5.51
N GLY A 629 2.27 -16.97 4.30
CA GLY A 629 2.66 -15.61 3.90
C GLY A 629 2.03 -14.53 4.79
N ALA A 630 0.75 -14.68 5.15
CA ALA A 630 0.07 -13.75 6.05
C ALA A 630 0.54 -13.88 7.51
N LYS A 631 0.95 -15.08 7.95
CA LYS A 631 1.63 -15.31 9.22
C LYS A 631 2.97 -14.58 9.26
N ASN A 632 3.79 -14.72 8.21
CA ASN A 632 5.05 -14.00 8.09
C ASN A 632 4.83 -12.48 8.18
N THR A 633 3.90 -11.93 7.40
CA THR A 633 3.54 -10.49 7.46
C THR A 633 3.12 -10.03 8.87
N ARG A 634 2.33 -10.81 9.60
CA ARG A 634 1.97 -10.50 11.01
C ARG A 634 3.18 -10.58 11.96
N LEU A 635 4.11 -11.49 11.70
CA LEU A 635 5.36 -11.62 12.47
C LEU A 635 6.36 -10.50 12.19
N GLU A 636 6.55 -10.08 10.94
CA GLU A 636 7.36 -8.91 10.59
C GLU A 636 6.82 -7.63 11.23
N PHE A 637 5.49 -7.46 11.24
CA PHE A 637 4.89 -6.33 11.93
C PHE A 637 5.07 -6.46 13.46
N THR A 638 4.94 -7.66 14.03
CA THR A 638 5.27 -7.91 15.45
C THR A 638 6.73 -7.56 15.78
N LYS A 639 7.68 -7.87 14.88
CA LYS A 639 9.08 -7.46 15.00
C LYS A 639 9.26 -5.95 14.90
N THR A 640 8.45 -5.27 14.07
CA THR A 640 8.45 -3.80 13.98
C THR A 640 7.90 -3.17 15.26
N LEU A 641 6.81 -3.69 15.81
CA LEU A 641 6.26 -3.28 17.12
C LEU A 641 7.28 -3.49 18.24
N LYS A 642 7.99 -4.62 18.25
CA LYS A 642 9.09 -4.93 19.18
C LYS A 642 10.19 -3.86 19.10
N GLN A 643 10.66 -3.52 17.90
CA GLN A 643 11.71 -2.52 17.68
C GLN A 643 11.32 -1.10 18.15
N GLU A 644 10.04 -0.73 18.07
CA GLU A 644 9.54 0.60 18.47
C GLU A 644 9.17 0.67 19.97
N TYR A 645 8.55 -0.38 20.52
CA TYR A 645 7.80 -0.32 21.80
C TYR A 645 8.30 -1.23 22.93
N GLU A 646 9.27 -2.12 22.70
CA GLU A 646 9.68 -3.09 23.73
C GLU A 646 10.47 -2.48 24.91
N ASN A 647 10.96 -1.25 24.78
CA ASN A 647 11.70 -0.56 25.84
C ASN A 647 11.00 0.77 26.18
N LYS A 648 9.67 0.74 26.21
CA LYS A 648 8.77 1.91 26.34
C LYS A 648 7.88 1.87 27.60
N GLU A 649 8.18 0.98 28.53
CA GLU A 649 7.50 0.84 29.82
C GLU A 649 7.57 2.14 30.63
N TYR A 650 8.72 2.85 30.58
CA TYR A 650 8.87 4.17 31.21
C TYR A 650 7.97 5.23 30.56
N ASP A 651 7.77 5.14 29.25
CA ASP A 651 6.85 5.97 28.48
C ASP A 651 5.39 5.45 28.58
N GLY A 652 5.12 4.46 29.43
CA GLY A 652 3.78 3.92 29.71
C GLY A 652 3.28 2.84 28.74
N VAL A 653 4.08 2.37 27.79
CA VAL A 653 3.67 1.39 26.76
C VAL A 653 4.28 0.01 27.04
N TYR A 654 3.45 -1.03 27.02
CA TYR A 654 3.81 -2.41 27.37
C TYR A 654 3.39 -3.36 26.24
N LEU A 655 4.33 -4.12 25.67
CA LEU A 655 4.08 -5.01 24.55
C LEU A 655 3.68 -6.42 25.02
N SER A 656 2.48 -6.86 24.64
CA SER A 656 1.82 -8.08 25.13
C SER A 656 1.69 -9.15 24.05
N ALA A 657 2.38 -10.29 24.23
CA ALA A 657 2.46 -11.40 23.29
C ALA A 657 1.20 -12.30 23.26
N ILE A 658 -0.02 -11.74 23.18
CA ILE A 658 -1.26 -12.54 23.09
C ILE A 658 -1.26 -13.50 21.90
N SER A 659 -0.54 -13.16 20.83
CA SER A 659 -0.39 -13.98 19.63
C SER A 659 0.18 -15.37 19.94
N MET A 660 1.05 -15.48 20.95
CA MET A 660 1.64 -16.75 21.39
C MET A 660 0.64 -17.64 22.13
N SER A 661 -0.45 -17.08 22.68
CA SER A 661 -1.40 -17.81 23.54
C SER A 661 -2.46 -18.60 22.76
N ILE A 662 -2.50 -18.46 21.43
CA ILE A 662 -3.51 -19.06 20.55
C ILE A 662 -2.95 -20.36 19.96
N ASN A 663 -3.60 -21.50 20.20
CA ASN A 663 -3.21 -22.75 19.53
C ASN A 663 -3.48 -22.63 18.01
N PRO A 664 -2.45 -22.72 17.15
CA PRO A 664 -2.57 -22.48 15.71
C PRO A 664 -3.47 -23.47 14.97
N SER A 665 -3.85 -24.59 15.58
CA SER A 665 -4.80 -25.57 15.00
C SER A 665 -6.13 -25.64 15.77
N MET A 666 -6.11 -25.59 17.10
CA MET A 666 -7.28 -25.92 17.93
C MET A 666 -8.09 -24.70 18.40
N ASN A 667 -7.57 -23.48 18.31
CA ASN A 667 -8.23 -22.28 18.86
C ASN A 667 -9.06 -21.48 17.84
N PHE A 668 -9.48 -22.09 16.73
CA PHE A 668 -10.27 -21.45 15.66
C PHE A 668 -11.67 -22.06 15.49
N LYS A 669 -12.53 -21.39 14.71
CA LYS A 669 -13.92 -21.77 14.51
C LYS A 669 -14.01 -22.90 13.47
N TRP A 670 -14.54 -24.06 13.88
CA TRP A 670 -14.71 -25.25 13.04
C TRP A 670 -16.17 -25.43 12.62
N ILE A 671 -16.39 -25.95 11.41
CA ILE A 671 -17.69 -26.34 10.87
C ILE A 671 -17.66 -27.77 10.32
N GLU A 672 -18.80 -28.47 10.37
CA GLU A 672 -18.95 -29.74 9.68
C GLU A 672 -18.91 -29.54 8.16
N GLU A 673 -18.23 -30.45 7.45
CA GLU A 673 -18.34 -30.57 6.01
C GLU A 673 -19.72 -31.13 5.60
N THR A 674 -20.21 -30.76 4.42
CA THR A 674 -21.49 -31.29 3.91
C THR A 674 -21.41 -32.80 3.65
N ASP A 675 -20.21 -33.27 3.29
CA ASP A 675 -19.85 -34.68 3.23
C ASP A 675 -19.28 -35.11 4.59
N LYS A 676 -20.10 -35.80 5.39
CA LYS A 676 -19.73 -36.28 6.74
C LYS A 676 -18.63 -37.35 6.77
N SER A 677 -18.11 -37.79 5.61
CA SER A 677 -16.90 -38.64 5.56
C SER A 677 -15.60 -37.84 5.66
N LYS A 678 -15.66 -36.51 5.52
CA LYS A 678 -14.52 -35.60 5.61
C LYS A 678 -14.32 -35.07 7.04
N PRO A 679 -13.09 -34.70 7.43
CA PRO A 679 -12.87 -33.98 8.68
C PRO A 679 -13.61 -32.63 8.68
N MET A 680 -13.82 -32.07 9.87
CA MET A 680 -14.29 -30.69 10.01
C MET A 680 -13.35 -29.72 9.28
N LYS A 681 -13.91 -28.60 8.84
CA LYS A 681 -13.17 -27.53 8.16
C LYS A 681 -13.14 -26.28 9.05
N VAL A 682 -12.02 -25.56 9.05
CA VAL A 682 -11.96 -24.22 9.66
C VAL A 682 -12.82 -23.24 8.84
N SER A 683 -13.79 -22.59 9.49
CA SER A 683 -14.65 -21.57 8.85
C SER A 683 -14.04 -20.18 8.88
N ASP A 684 -13.18 -19.92 9.86
CA ASP A 684 -12.53 -18.64 10.09
C ASP A 684 -11.09 -18.86 10.54
N THR A 685 -10.13 -18.41 9.73
CA THR A 685 -8.69 -18.55 10.00
C THR A 685 -8.11 -17.38 10.80
N THR A 686 -8.91 -16.35 11.11
CA THR A 686 -8.47 -15.14 11.83
C THR A 686 -9.11 -14.98 13.20
N HIS A 687 -10.42 -15.24 13.34
CA HIS A 687 -11.12 -15.09 14.62
C HIS A 687 -11.04 -16.37 15.45
N PRO A 688 -10.52 -16.32 16.69
CA PRO A 688 -10.49 -17.47 17.56
C PRO A 688 -11.88 -18.01 17.93
N ASN A 689 -11.92 -19.25 18.40
CA ASN A 689 -13.05 -19.77 19.17
C ASN A 689 -12.96 -19.30 20.63
N LEU A 690 -13.99 -19.61 21.43
CA LEU A 690 -14.06 -19.22 22.85
C LEU A 690 -12.77 -19.58 23.63
N HIS A 691 -12.22 -20.77 23.42
CA HIS A 691 -11.02 -21.20 24.13
C HIS A 691 -9.76 -20.40 23.72
N GLY A 692 -9.67 -19.96 22.47
CA GLY A 692 -8.63 -19.01 22.05
C GLY A 692 -8.78 -17.65 22.72
N TYR A 693 -10.00 -17.13 22.84
CA TYR A 693 -10.28 -15.89 23.55
C TYR A 693 -10.01 -15.99 25.06
N GLU A 694 -10.32 -17.12 25.70
CA GLU A 694 -9.93 -17.40 27.09
C GLU A 694 -8.41 -17.37 27.27
N ASN A 695 -7.64 -17.93 26.34
CA ASN A 695 -6.19 -17.96 26.42
C ASN A 695 -5.57 -16.56 26.18
N MET A 696 -6.11 -15.76 25.25
CA MET A 696 -5.75 -14.34 25.12
C MET A 696 -6.06 -13.55 26.40
N ALA A 697 -7.22 -13.82 27.02
CA ALA A 697 -7.67 -13.11 28.22
C ALA A 697 -6.75 -13.32 29.42
N LYS A 698 -6.23 -14.53 29.64
CA LYS A 698 -5.26 -14.84 30.72
C LYS A 698 -4.00 -13.99 30.62
N THR A 699 -3.48 -13.81 29.41
CA THR A 699 -2.29 -12.97 29.15
C THR A 699 -2.55 -11.51 29.47
N THR A 700 -3.69 -10.95 29.02
CA THR A 700 -4.06 -9.55 29.34
C THR A 700 -4.37 -9.35 30.82
N TYR A 701 -5.05 -10.29 31.48
CA TYR A 701 -5.25 -10.31 32.93
C TYR A 701 -3.91 -10.27 33.67
N ALA A 702 -2.92 -11.08 33.25
CA ALA A 702 -1.60 -11.08 33.87
C ALA A 702 -0.84 -9.76 33.68
N PHE A 703 -0.95 -9.12 32.51
CA PHE A 703 -0.42 -7.76 32.30
C PHE A 703 -1.09 -6.72 33.20
N ILE A 704 -2.43 -6.73 33.34
CA ILE A 704 -3.14 -5.79 34.23
C ILE A 704 -2.70 -6.00 35.69
N LYS A 705 -2.60 -7.26 36.15
CA LYS A 705 -2.13 -7.58 37.52
C LYS A 705 -0.67 -7.14 37.74
N TYR A 706 0.19 -7.30 36.73
CA TYR A 706 1.58 -6.82 36.75
C TYR A 706 1.68 -5.29 36.86
N LEU A 707 0.91 -4.55 36.05
CA LEU A 707 0.88 -3.09 36.13
C LEU A 707 0.47 -2.59 37.51
N VAL A 708 -0.55 -3.22 38.12
CA VAL A 708 -0.97 -2.87 39.48
C VAL A 708 0.07 -3.26 40.53
N GLU A 709 0.90 -4.29 40.29
CA GLU A 709 2.02 -4.65 41.16
C GLU A 709 3.13 -3.59 41.12
N LEU A 710 3.45 -3.05 39.93
CA LEU A 710 4.42 -1.95 39.74
C LEU A 710 4.00 -0.61 40.38
N GLU A 711 2.73 -0.44 40.72
CA GLU A 711 2.21 0.76 41.40
C GLU A 711 2.47 0.78 42.92
N ASN A 712 3.05 -0.27 43.52
CA ASN A 712 3.27 -0.39 44.97
C ASN A 712 4.77 -0.48 45.35
#